data_AF-A0A7K7LQT5-F1
#
_entry.id   AF-A0A7K7LQT5-F1
#
_cell.length_a   1.000
_cell.length_b   1.000
_cell.length_c   1.000
_cell.angle_alpha   90.00
_cell.angle_beta   90.00
_cell.angle_gamma   90.00
#
_symmetry.space_group_name_H-M   'P 1'
#
loop_
_entity.id
_entity.type
_entity.pdbx_description
1 polymer ?
#
loop_
_entity_poly.entity_id
_entity_poly.type
_entity_poly.pdbx_seq_one_letter_code
_entity_poly.pdbx_strand_id
1 'polypeptide(L)'
;MQNGALRVYALQDKDLSANTLKEYWSFNVHDNDYGQIRGICSSYDDRFLITCGEDGNIFTFNILSPADVHKELKAKIPSPRSGLEMEKAAEDIEDPNAYNIEEVKQKEEYERIRKEAEDKKSKKREELTALREEFLLLLQKNQELPKHMQLHRDQYEMDHRIIEDLNRQTAQKIQLVEKELAWEHEKNLIGLQKLRNWFRSSLEFDTVVVHAIQSNHQISTYRLLTLSEKYRQDKEHPSWRKTVLKRAWKKMEKKETIKEAKHARVFEEEAEKVKSEVQKPTARFIENRRKQIRRIAEKSNKVKAKIMKRKAEWEELYKSKPSDDYENPEDVQAIKEAQENMGCYKLKTATDYRVPQHEQMKTEKKVKQLESLEVLIYKKKVNMNKQILSLRDFKVSVIDEIKCLVRKLKSIQAALDLSEHLPLPPIPQLHPDEVPEKKFEYDTDILLKFKQEQEAKAKFQEPLEESPSSGAPRRSFLKPSSLKESGPVTQPAREHPVKITPSVVVEQKKLFEIEKAEPTEMELEILKREKIKNLYLQDSLIKKINALVINFDAELRVLRHKKLQLDVQMKHADLRYITWYEELLILNDVEKTENDLQGRVTTLRSEQEATQSKVNSYLALMEDTNSEIVKLRERKKALYASFRASLGENNKFARFLTKVLKKKIKCMEKKVKREADEKYESEWESDEASTLGSDEEDSRSEDEVFDVSICPKNCDKALFQNTIQLREKWLDIEESLTKEKRVAANLRKKYNVLVKMAKAVEASLNTAERELDTFQWEKQQKLNELYAVVPLKLHQVEYFVNGEIPSDLSQALVFTNQSLEYLQKRIVDLRNEKIMQREMYKKAQQQYKQLIQDKKEMEINIRQLEEECNRIMMLKFGRMVDFEAVQARSVNICLEELEVEIMQKEYEHSQELKEWEKRTFDLQQKLMMLTKENTRKLQQLNRFCLEKQQLETMLDSLNDDLGAEFQGPRSMDIKEKARMESLLKHGAHDITLLREEINLLRRKDGCVREQFSLLARKDGCFFLQPSSPQDFETLSEPFPVLTP
;
A
#
# COMPACT_ATOMS: atom_id res chain seq x y z
N MET A 1 30.47 153.57 16.08
CA MET A 1 29.23 153.84 16.86
C MET A 1 29.58 154.89 17.90
N GLN A 2 28.79 155.96 18.06
CA GLN A 2 29.17 157.13 18.89
C GLN A 2 29.09 156.88 20.41
N ASN A 3 28.46 155.79 20.81
CA ASN A 3 28.38 155.30 22.17
C ASN A 3 29.15 153.98 22.12
N GLY A 4 30.12 153.70 23.00
CA GLY A 4 31.07 152.57 22.98
C GLY A 4 30.47 151.14 23.00
N ALA A 5 29.21 151.00 22.63
CA ALA A 5 28.41 149.80 22.46
C ALA A 5 28.68 149.09 21.13
N LEU A 6 28.96 147.79 21.19
CA LEU A 6 28.91 146.88 20.05
C LEU A 6 27.50 146.28 19.96
N ARG A 7 26.87 146.32 18.79
CA ARG A 7 25.57 145.66 18.53
C ARG A 7 25.73 144.58 17.48
N VAL A 8 25.31 143.36 17.80
CA VAL A 8 25.34 142.19 16.92
C VAL A 8 23.91 141.76 16.61
N TYR A 9 23.61 141.57 15.33
CA TYR A 9 22.33 141.09 14.83
C TYR A 9 22.53 139.71 14.20
N ALA A 10 21.67 138.75 14.56
CA ALA A 10 21.67 137.44 13.91
C ALA A 10 20.92 137.54 12.59
N LEU A 11 21.63 137.44 11.46
CA LEU A 11 21.01 137.35 10.14
C LEU A 11 20.66 135.90 9.83
N GLN A 12 19.37 135.61 9.63
CA GLN A 12 18.92 134.29 9.15
C GLN A 12 18.70 134.25 7.62
N ASP A 13 18.56 135.39 6.93
CA ASP A 13 18.48 135.49 5.45
C ASP A 13 19.07 136.83 4.94
N LYS A 14 19.53 136.90 3.68
CA LYS A 14 20.34 138.01 3.11
C LYS A 14 19.60 139.34 2.85
N ASP A 15 18.32 139.47 3.17
CA ASP A 15 17.52 140.69 2.89
C ASP A 15 17.33 141.59 4.14
N LEU A 16 17.81 142.83 4.06
CA LEU A 16 17.71 143.84 5.11
C LEU A 16 16.33 144.54 5.10
N SER A 17 15.35 143.98 5.83
CA SER A 17 14.09 144.67 6.12
C SER A 17 14.08 145.27 7.54
N ALA A 18 13.46 146.44 7.73
CA ALA A 18 13.46 147.16 9.00
C ALA A 18 12.79 146.41 10.17
N ASN A 19 12.04 145.33 9.90
CA ASN A 19 11.32 144.57 10.91
C ASN A 19 12.14 143.43 11.54
N THR A 20 13.23 142.98 10.92
CA THR A 20 14.12 141.92 11.44
C THR A 20 15.22 142.46 12.38
N LEU A 21 15.40 143.78 12.48
CA LEU A 21 16.42 144.43 13.34
C LEU A 21 15.98 144.59 14.81
N LYS A 22 14.93 143.89 15.27
CA LYS A 22 14.42 144.01 16.65
C LYS A 22 15.15 143.11 17.66
N GLU A 23 15.72 142.00 17.23
CA GLU A 23 16.52 141.12 18.07
C GLU A 23 18.00 141.43 17.88
N TYR A 24 18.56 142.21 18.80
CA TYR A 24 19.97 142.55 18.80
C TYR A 24 20.59 142.28 20.16
N TRP A 25 21.82 141.78 20.13
CA TRP A 25 22.64 141.72 21.33
C TRP A 25 23.51 142.97 21.36
N SER A 26 23.34 143.82 22.37
CA SER A 26 24.20 144.97 22.59
C SER A 26 25.10 144.74 23.79
N PHE A 27 26.40 144.93 23.60
CA PHE A 27 27.39 144.83 24.65
C PHE A 27 28.28 146.08 24.66
N ASN A 28 28.33 146.78 25.79
CA ASN A 28 29.17 147.97 25.96
C ASN A 28 30.57 147.52 26.32
N VAL A 29 31.49 147.66 25.38
CA VAL A 29 32.87 147.18 25.49
C VAL A 29 33.84 148.33 25.72
N HIS A 30 33.64 149.42 24.98
CA HIS A 30 34.44 150.63 25.10
C HIS A 30 33.72 151.64 25.99
N ASP A 31 34.48 152.58 26.55
CA ASP A 31 33.93 153.61 27.43
C ASP A 31 32.83 154.41 26.72
N ASN A 32 31.72 154.68 27.41
CA ASN A 32 30.52 155.23 26.77
C ASN A 32 30.66 156.71 26.42
N ASP A 33 31.47 157.46 27.17
CA ASP A 33 31.59 158.91 27.01
C ASP A 33 32.77 159.33 26.10
N TYR A 34 33.86 158.56 26.08
CA TYR A 34 35.06 158.85 25.26
C TYR A 34 35.51 157.72 24.32
N GLY A 35 34.92 156.52 24.41
CA GLY A 35 35.33 155.32 23.67
C GLY A 35 34.50 155.05 22.42
N GLN A 36 34.50 155.96 21.45
CA GLN A 36 33.81 155.73 20.18
C GLN A 36 34.47 154.61 19.38
N ILE A 37 33.69 153.60 18.97
CA ILE A 37 34.23 152.49 18.17
C ILE A 37 34.52 153.02 16.76
N ARG A 38 35.81 153.11 16.43
CA ARG A 38 36.31 153.58 15.11
C ARG A 38 36.36 152.47 14.08
N GLY A 39 36.62 151.23 14.49
CA GLY A 39 36.77 150.11 13.58
C GLY A 39 36.31 148.79 14.18
N ILE A 40 35.64 147.99 13.36
CA ILE A 40 35.26 146.61 13.68
C ILE A 40 35.67 145.76 12.48
N CYS A 41 36.40 144.67 12.73
CA CYS A 41 36.90 143.77 11.68
C CYS A 41 36.89 142.31 12.17
N SER A 42 36.58 141.35 11.31
CA SER A 42 36.80 139.93 11.60
C SER A 42 38.24 139.52 11.28
N SER A 43 38.77 138.53 11.99
CA SER A 43 39.99 137.83 11.56
C SER A 43 39.77 137.18 10.20
N TYR A 44 40.84 136.95 9.42
CA TYR A 44 40.78 136.28 8.11
C TYR A 44 39.99 134.96 8.10
N ASP A 45 39.95 134.27 9.25
CA ASP A 45 39.31 132.96 9.41
C ASP A 45 37.85 133.05 9.91
N ASP A 46 37.31 134.27 10.08
CA ASP A 46 36.00 134.59 10.69
C ASP A 46 35.74 134.00 12.09
N ARG A 47 36.79 133.51 12.77
CA ARG A 47 36.72 132.93 14.13
C ARG A 47 36.68 134.00 15.23
N PHE A 48 37.32 135.15 15.00
CA PHE A 48 37.41 136.23 15.98
C PHE A 48 36.89 137.56 15.43
N LEU A 49 36.15 138.31 16.26
CA LEU A 49 35.73 139.68 15.99
C LEU A 49 36.63 140.65 16.78
N ILE A 50 37.21 141.63 16.10
CA ILE A 50 38.11 142.61 16.69
C ILE A 50 37.46 143.99 16.65
N THR A 51 37.41 144.67 17.80
CA THR A 51 36.89 146.04 17.93
C THR A 51 37.99 146.98 18.40
N CYS A 52 38.08 148.15 17.76
CA CYS A 52 39.04 149.20 18.08
C CYS A 52 38.29 150.50 18.41
N GLY A 53 38.50 151.00 19.62
CA GLY A 53 37.88 152.22 20.13
C GLY A 53 38.85 153.41 20.16
N GLU A 54 38.28 154.62 20.17
CA GLU A 54 39.02 155.88 20.28
C GLU A 54 39.56 156.11 21.71
N ASP A 55 39.19 155.24 22.66
CA ASP A 55 39.80 155.08 23.98
C ASP A 55 41.18 154.39 23.94
N GLY A 56 41.62 153.93 22.76
CA GLY A 56 42.93 153.32 22.55
C GLY A 56 42.99 151.82 22.84
N ASN A 57 41.87 151.20 23.23
CA ASN A 57 41.79 149.77 23.52
C ASN A 57 41.37 148.97 22.28
N ILE A 58 41.88 147.73 22.17
CA ILE A 58 41.49 146.77 21.15
C ILE A 58 41.03 145.49 21.84
N PHE A 59 39.80 145.06 21.59
CA PHE A 59 39.24 143.83 22.14
C PHE A 59 39.01 142.79 21.06
N THR A 60 39.26 141.52 21.40
CA THR A 60 39.05 140.37 20.52
C THR A 60 38.03 139.40 21.13
N PHE A 61 37.01 139.05 20.36
CA PHE A 61 35.90 138.18 20.78
C PHE A 61 35.90 136.91 19.94
N ASN A 62 35.77 135.75 20.58
CA ASN A 62 35.56 134.47 19.89
C ASN A 62 34.07 134.29 19.59
N ILE A 63 33.72 134.00 18.34
CA ILE A 63 32.34 133.95 17.87
C ILE A 63 31.75 132.51 17.91
N LEU A 64 32.56 131.47 18.18
CA LEU A 64 32.13 130.05 18.15
C LEU A 64 31.66 129.49 19.51
N SER A 65 30.72 128.52 19.48
CA SER A 65 30.16 127.85 20.66
C SER A 65 31.09 126.76 21.24
N PRO A 66 31.04 126.48 22.56
CA PRO A 66 31.93 125.49 23.22
C PRO A 66 31.74 124.04 22.76
N ALA A 67 30.71 123.73 21.97
CA ALA A 67 30.50 122.40 21.39
C ALA A 67 31.41 122.09 20.18
N ASP A 68 31.95 123.11 19.51
CA ASP A 68 32.74 122.92 18.28
C ASP A 68 34.26 122.99 18.50
N VAL A 69 34.72 123.35 19.72
CA VAL A 69 36.15 123.39 20.09
C VAL A 69 36.74 121.98 20.30
N HIS A 70 35.91 120.96 20.50
CA HIS A 70 36.36 119.58 20.79
C HIS A 70 36.45 118.65 19.58
N LYS A 71 36.14 119.09 18.35
CA LYS A 71 36.13 118.23 17.15
C LYS A 71 37.42 118.20 16.32
N GLU A 72 38.40 119.06 16.56
CA GLU A 72 39.63 119.11 15.74
C GLU A 72 40.93 118.76 16.48
N LEU A 73 40.89 118.28 17.72
CA LEU A 73 42.10 117.83 18.44
C LEU A 73 42.00 116.39 18.98
N LYS A 74 42.62 115.48 18.18
CA LYS A 74 43.42 114.29 18.55
C LYS A 74 42.76 112.90 18.61
N ALA A 75 43.55 111.97 18.04
CA ALA A 75 43.44 110.52 18.07
C ALA A 75 43.28 109.94 19.50
N LYS A 76 42.46 108.88 19.62
CA LYS A 76 42.18 108.16 20.86
C LYS A 76 43.22 107.07 21.12
N ILE A 77 44.06 107.29 22.13
CA ILE A 77 44.54 106.22 23.02
C ILE A 77 43.60 106.27 24.23
N PRO A 78 42.93 105.17 24.63
CA PRO A 78 42.05 105.19 25.80
C PRO A 78 42.88 105.20 27.10
N SER A 79 42.60 106.16 27.97
CA SER A 79 43.03 106.18 29.38
C SER A 79 42.03 105.35 30.23
N PRO A 80 42.46 104.80 31.37
CA PRO A 80 41.72 103.77 32.10
C PRO A 80 40.42 104.30 32.71
N ARG A 81 39.37 103.47 32.67
CA ARG A 81 38.07 103.73 33.32
C ARG A 81 38.28 104.00 34.82
N SER A 82 37.92 105.18 35.29
CA SER A 82 37.72 105.46 36.71
C SER A 82 36.36 104.91 37.15
N GLY A 83 36.37 103.76 37.81
CA GLY A 83 35.17 103.10 38.36
C GLY A 83 35.36 101.65 38.83
N LEU A 84 36.55 101.27 39.34
CA LEU A 84 36.92 99.89 39.67
C LEU A 84 36.81 99.50 41.16
N GLU A 85 36.03 100.23 41.97
CA GLU A 85 35.84 99.86 43.40
C GLU A 85 34.49 99.18 43.70
N MET A 86 33.67 98.85 42.68
CA MET A 86 32.41 98.12 42.89
C MET A 86 32.10 96.99 41.89
N GLU A 87 33.09 96.44 41.17
CA GLU A 87 32.90 95.19 40.42
C GLU A 87 33.43 94.01 41.27
N LYS A 88 32.54 93.04 41.58
CA LYS A 88 32.92 91.78 42.22
C LYS A 88 33.98 91.07 41.37
N ALA A 89 34.96 90.44 42.01
CA ALA A 89 35.93 89.59 41.31
C ALA A 89 35.19 88.60 40.40
N ALA A 90 35.59 88.51 39.14
CA ALA A 90 35.01 87.54 38.20
C ALA A 90 35.26 86.12 38.73
N GLU A 91 34.18 85.36 38.89
CA GLU A 91 34.25 83.94 39.21
C GLU A 91 34.77 83.18 37.97
N ASP A 92 35.73 82.28 38.17
CA ASP A 92 36.23 81.40 37.11
C ASP A 92 35.07 80.56 36.53
N ILE A 93 35.07 80.37 35.22
CA ILE A 93 34.02 79.62 34.53
C ILE A 93 34.22 78.11 34.82
N GLU A 94 33.38 77.53 35.68
CA GLU A 94 33.41 76.09 36.02
C GLU A 94 32.71 75.19 34.98
N ASP A 95 32.08 75.76 33.94
CA ASP A 95 31.37 74.99 32.90
C ASP A 95 32.36 74.46 31.84
N PRO A 96 32.59 73.14 31.74
CA PRO A 96 33.52 72.54 30.78
C PRO A 96 33.12 72.73 29.31
N ASN A 97 31.93 73.27 29.03
CA ASN A 97 31.41 73.53 27.69
C ASN A 97 31.37 75.02 27.32
N ALA A 98 31.83 75.91 28.21
CA ALA A 98 31.98 77.31 27.90
C ALA A 98 33.21 77.52 27.01
N TYR A 99 33.02 78.20 25.88
CA TYR A 99 34.10 78.51 24.97
C TYR A 99 35.18 79.33 25.68
N ASN A 100 36.44 78.92 25.52
CA ASN A 100 37.58 79.70 26.00
C ASN A 100 37.57 81.09 25.31
N ILE A 101 38.07 82.12 25.97
CA ILE A 101 38.15 83.49 25.43
C ILE A 101 38.85 83.51 24.06
N GLU A 102 39.82 82.62 23.84
CA GLU A 102 40.49 82.44 22.55
C GLU A 102 39.58 81.79 21.48
N GLU A 103 38.74 80.81 21.85
CA GLU A 103 37.79 80.15 20.95
C GLU A 103 36.64 81.09 20.55
N VAL A 104 36.17 81.92 21.49
CA VAL A 104 35.20 82.99 21.21
C VAL A 104 35.79 83.96 20.19
N LYS A 105 37.05 84.38 20.39
CA LYS A 105 37.75 85.30 19.47
C LYS A 105 37.95 84.69 18.08
N GLN A 106 38.32 83.40 18.00
CA GLN A 106 38.45 82.68 16.73
C GLN A 106 37.10 82.54 16.01
N LYS A 107 36.02 82.28 16.76
CA LYS A 107 34.67 82.16 16.21
C LYS A 107 34.14 83.50 15.72
N GLU A 108 34.35 84.58 16.47
CA GLU A 108 34.02 85.94 16.03
C GLU A 108 34.81 86.34 14.79
N GLU A 109 36.09 85.99 14.71
CA GLU A 109 36.89 86.21 13.51
C GLU A 109 36.39 85.38 12.32
N TYR A 110 36.04 84.12 12.55
CA TYR A 110 35.43 83.25 11.54
C TYR A 110 34.06 83.78 11.08
N GLU A 111 33.22 84.26 11.99
CA GLU A 111 31.93 84.88 11.70
C GLU A 111 32.10 86.21 10.96
N ARG A 112 33.11 87.01 11.30
CA ARG A 112 33.49 88.23 10.56
C ARG A 112 33.91 87.89 9.14
N ILE A 113 34.80 86.90 8.96
CA ILE A 113 35.25 86.42 7.65
C ILE A 113 34.06 85.86 6.85
N ARG A 114 33.18 85.11 7.50
CA ARG A 114 31.98 84.55 6.88
C ARG A 114 31.01 85.65 6.46
N LYS A 115 30.77 86.65 7.31
CA LYS A 115 29.93 87.80 7.00
C LYS A 115 30.50 88.59 5.84
N GLU A 116 31.81 88.86 5.82
CA GLU A 116 32.46 89.53 4.69
C GLU A 116 32.37 88.71 3.39
N ALA A 117 32.48 87.38 3.48
CA ALA A 117 32.29 86.49 2.35
C ALA A 117 30.82 86.46 1.88
N GLU A 118 29.86 86.53 2.79
CA GLU A 118 28.42 86.64 2.50
C GLU A 118 28.08 87.99 1.87
N ASP A 119 28.66 89.09 2.36
CA ASP A 119 28.53 90.44 1.80
C ASP A 119 29.16 90.54 0.40
N LYS A 120 30.30 89.88 0.16
CA LYS A 120 30.88 89.76 -1.19
C LYS A 120 29.98 88.93 -2.10
N LYS A 121 29.39 87.85 -1.59
CA LYS A 121 28.42 87.03 -2.34
C LYS A 121 27.13 87.78 -2.62
N SER A 122 26.61 88.58 -1.71
CA SER A 122 25.38 89.37 -1.92
C SER A 122 25.61 90.42 -3.00
N LYS A 123 26.71 91.17 -2.93
CA LYS A 123 27.13 92.10 -4.00
C LYS A 123 27.25 91.41 -5.36
N LYS A 124 27.88 90.23 -5.42
CA LYS A 124 27.97 89.45 -6.66
C LYS A 124 26.62 88.94 -7.14
N ARG A 125 25.68 88.63 -6.25
CA ARG A 125 24.30 88.26 -6.62
C ARG A 125 23.55 89.46 -7.18
N GLU A 126 23.69 90.63 -6.58
CA GLU A 126 23.10 91.88 -7.07
C GLU A 126 23.62 92.23 -8.48
N GLU A 127 24.94 92.11 -8.69
CA GLU A 127 25.55 92.25 -10.02
C GLU A 127 24.97 91.23 -11.02
N LEU A 128 24.83 89.95 -10.61
CA LEU A 128 24.25 88.92 -11.47
C LEU A 128 22.75 89.13 -11.75
N THR A 129 21.99 89.66 -10.80
CA THR A 129 20.57 89.99 -11.01
C THR A 129 20.44 91.14 -11.98
N ALA A 130 21.25 92.19 -11.84
CA ALA A 130 21.31 93.30 -12.79
C ALA A 130 21.65 92.80 -14.19
N LEU A 131 22.70 91.96 -14.34
CA LEU A 131 23.07 91.36 -15.62
C LEU A 131 21.97 90.45 -16.21
N ARG A 132 21.21 89.74 -15.38
CA ARG A 132 20.07 88.92 -15.84
C ARG A 132 18.92 89.77 -16.31
N GLU A 133 18.62 90.87 -15.62
CA GLU A 133 17.60 91.82 -16.02
C GLU A 133 18.00 92.48 -17.36
N GLU A 134 19.26 92.89 -17.52
CA GLU A 134 19.81 93.38 -18.78
C GLU A 134 19.69 92.33 -19.91
N PHE A 135 20.01 91.06 -19.62
CA PHE A 135 19.88 89.98 -20.60
C PHE A 135 18.41 89.70 -20.97
N LEU A 136 17.48 89.75 -20.02
CA LEU A 136 16.04 89.62 -20.29
C LEU A 136 15.53 90.77 -21.15
N LEU A 137 15.98 92.00 -20.87
CA LEU A 137 15.67 93.17 -21.70
C LEU A 137 16.22 93.00 -23.13
N LEU A 138 17.42 92.44 -23.29
CA LEU A 138 17.97 92.11 -24.61
C LEU A 138 17.16 91.05 -25.34
N LEU A 139 16.69 90.02 -24.64
CA LEU A 139 15.89 88.94 -25.21
C LEU A 139 14.49 89.43 -25.62
N GLN A 140 13.89 90.33 -24.83
CA GLN A 140 12.65 91.01 -25.16
C GLN A 140 12.80 91.91 -26.39
N LYS A 141 13.87 92.73 -26.45
CA LYS A 141 14.18 93.54 -27.63
C LYS A 141 14.40 92.70 -28.89
N ASN A 142 14.99 91.51 -28.76
CA ASN A 142 15.15 90.59 -29.89
C ASN A 142 13.83 89.98 -30.35
N GLN A 143 12.89 89.70 -29.43
CA GLN A 143 11.56 89.20 -29.78
C GLN A 143 10.69 90.26 -30.50
N GLU A 144 10.90 91.54 -30.19
CA GLU A 144 10.23 92.66 -30.85
C GLU A 144 10.69 92.87 -32.30
N LEU A 145 11.83 92.30 -32.70
CA LEU A 145 12.33 92.36 -34.08
C LEU A 145 11.56 91.43 -35.03
N PRO A 146 11.45 91.74 -36.33
CA PRO A 146 10.88 90.84 -37.33
C PRO A 146 11.60 89.49 -37.40
N LYS A 147 10.88 88.38 -37.65
CA LYS A 147 11.37 86.97 -37.61
C LYS A 147 12.70 86.68 -38.35
N HIS A 148 13.07 87.48 -39.36
CA HIS A 148 14.31 87.31 -40.14
C HIS A 148 15.52 88.09 -39.58
N MET A 149 15.30 89.02 -38.64
CA MET A 149 16.33 89.79 -37.92
C MET A 149 16.49 89.33 -36.46
N GLN A 150 15.65 88.40 -35.98
CA GLN A 150 15.77 87.83 -34.65
C GLN A 150 17.02 86.94 -34.55
N LEU A 151 17.88 87.20 -33.57
CA LEU A 151 19.03 86.35 -33.26
C LEU A 151 18.54 85.04 -32.65
N HIS A 152 19.05 83.91 -33.12
CA HIS A 152 18.79 82.61 -32.52
C HIS A 152 19.54 82.45 -31.19
N ARG A 153 19.02 81.60 -30.30
CA ARG A 153 19.57 81.42 -28.94
C ARG A 153 21.05 81.02 -28.93
N ASP A 154 21.46 80.25 -29.93
CA ASP A 154 22.84 79.78 -30.13
C ASP A 154 23.82 80.93 -30.44
N GLN A 155 23.34 82.07 -30.95
CA GLN A 155 24.16 83.26 -31.24
C GLN A 155 24.43 84.14 -30.01
N TYR A 156 23.72 83.91 -28.90
CA TYR A 156 23.98 84.56 -27.61
C TYR A 156 25.04 83.81 -26.78
N GLU A 157 25.47 82.64 -27.24
CA GLU A 157 26.52 81.84 -26.61
C GLU A 157 27.90 82.38 -27.01
N MET A 158 28.57 83.10 -26.10
CA MET A 158 29.87 83.72 -26.40
C MET A 158 31.00 82.69 -26.57
N ASP A 159 30.96 81.57 -25.84
CA ASP A 159 31.91 80.45 -25.98
C ASP A 159 31.25 79.11 -25.58
N HIS A 160 31.18 78.18 -26.53
CA HIS A 160 30.61 76.85 -26.33
C HIS A 160 31.37 76.02 -25.29
N ARG A 161 32.69 76.27 -25.13
CA ARG A 161 33.54 75.55 -24.17
C ARG A 161 33.10 75.77 -22.73
N ILE A 162 32.58 76.95 -22.41
CA ILE A 162 32.08 77.29 -21.07
C ILE A 162 30.82 76.48 -20.75
N ILE A 163 29.94 76.28 -21.73
CA ILE A 163 28.70 75.50 -21.58
C ILE A 163 29.05 74.01 -21.48
N GLU A 164 29.96 73.51 -22.30
CA GLU A 164 30.48 72.14 -22.19
C GLU A 164 31.14 71.87 -20.84
N ASP A 165 31.97 72.80 -20.36
CA ASP A 165 32.60 72.71 -19.04
C ASP A 165 31.56 72.78 -17.90
N LEU A 166 30.54 73.62 -18.02
CA LEU A 166 29.44 73.70 -17.06
C LEU A 166 28.60 72.42 -17.06
N ASN A 167 28.32 71.85 -18.23
CA ASN A 167 27.62 70.57 -18.38
C ASN A 167 28.46 69.42 -17.82
N ARG A 168 29.78 69.42 -18.07
CA ARG A 168 30.72 68.45 -17.50
C ARG A 168 30.77 68.55 -15.98
N GLN A 169 30.87 69.76 -15.43
CA GLN A 169 30.82 69.98 -13.98
C GLN A 169 29.48 69.57 -13.39
N THR A 170 28.36 69.84 -14.09
CA THR A 170 27.02 69.45 -13.68
C THR A 170 26.87 67.92 -13.70
N ALA A 171 27.34 67.25 -14.75
CA ALA A 171 27.35 65.79 -14.84
C ALA A 171 28.25 65.16 -13.77
N GLN A 172 29.43 65.72 -13.49
CA GLN A 172 30.30 65.28 -12.40
C GLN A 172 29.64 65.43 -11.03
N LYS A 173 28.93 66.55 -10.80
CA LYS A 173 28.16 66.77 -9.58
C LYS A 173 26.99 65.79 -9.47
N ILE A 174 26.28 65.51 -10.55
CA ILE A 174 25.21 64.50 -10.59
C ILE A 174 25.79 63.11 -10.28
N GLN A 175 26.89 62.72 -10.92
CA GLN A 175 27.56 61.44 -10.64
C GLN A 175 28.06 61.34 -9.20
N LEU A 176 28.54 62.43 -8.61
CA LEU A 176 28.95 62.47 -7.22
C LEU A 176 27.74 62.26 -6.30
N VAL A 177 26.63 62.96 -6.56
CA VAL A 177 25.36 62.78 -5.82
C VAL A 177 24.80 61.36 -6.01
N GLU A 178 24.86 60.80 -7.21
CA GLU A 178 24.47 59.41 -7.48
C GLU A 178 25.32 58.43 -6.68
N LYS A 179 26.64 58.66 -6.56
CA LYS A 179 27.53 57.85 -5.72
C LYS A 179 27.21 57.99 -4.24
N GLU A 180 26.93 59.20 -3.76
CA GLU A 180 26.54 59.45 -2.37
C GLU A 180 25.19 58.79 -2.03
N LEU A 181 24.21 58.87 -2.96
CA LEU A 181 22.88 58.30 -2.80
C LEU A 181 22.78 56.84 -3.23
N ALA A 182 23.84 56.25 -3.81
CA ALA A 182 23.81 54.89 -4.36
C ALA A 182 23.36 53.86 -3.32
N TRP A 183 23.87 53.97 -2.09
CA TRP A 183 23.48 53.08 -1.01
C TRP A 183 22.01 53.26 -0.60
N GLU A 184 21.53 54.50 -0.51
CA GLU A 184 20.12 54.76 -0.17
C GLU A 184 19.17 54.27 -1.26
N HIS A 185 19.54 54.51 -2.52
CA HIS A 185 18.83 54.00 -3.69
C HIS A 185 18.75 52.48 -3.66
N GLU A 186 19.88 51.79 -3.48
CA GLU A 186 19.93 50.32 -3.45
C GLU A 186 19.16 49.75 -2.25
N LYS A 187 19.29 50.37 -1.08
CA LYS A 187 18.50 50.00 0.11
C LYS A 187 17.01 50.12 -0.15
N ASN A 188 16.56 51.23 -0.75
CA ASN A 188 15.15 51.48 -1.06
C ASN A 188 14.65 50.54 -2.17
N LEU A 189 15.48 50.25 -3.17
CA LEU A 189 15.18 49.32 -4.25
C LEU A 189 15.02 47.89 -3.73
N ILE A 190 15.95 47.41 -2.92
CA ILE A 190 15.84 46.11 -2.23
C ILE A 190 14.63 46.09 -1.30
N GLY A 191 14.36 47.18 -0.58
CA GLY A 191 13.16 47.34 0.25
C GLY A 191 11.88 47.18 -0.57
N LEU A 192 11.77 47.87 -1.69
CA LEU A 192 10.65 47.78 -2.63
C LEU A 192 10.54 46.36 -3.20
N GLN A 193 11.65 45.73 -3.57
CA GLN A 193 11.65 44.36 -4.09
C GLN A 193 11.19 43.35 -3.04
N LYS A 194 11.64 43.48 -1.78
CA LYS A 194 11.18 42.64 -0.67
C LYS A 194 9.68 42.81 -0.43
N LEU A 195 9.18 44.05 -0.43
CA LEU A 195 7.75 44.33 -0.32
C LEU A 195 6.96 43.73 -1.50
N ARG A 196 7.43 43.96 -2.74
CA ARG A 196 6.81 43.40 -3.94
C ARG A 196 6.79 41.87 -3.90
N ASN A 197 7.88 41.23 -3.47
CA ASN A 197 7.93 39.78 -3.34
C ASN A 197 6.95 39.30 -2.27
N TRP A 198 6.95 39.91 -1.08
CA TRP A 198 6.08 39.48 0.01
C TRP A 198 4.58 39.58 -0.35
N PHE A 199 4.16 40.66 -1.01
CA PHE A 199 2.76 40.86 -1.35
C PHE A 199 2.32 40.23 -2.68
N ARG A 200 3.21 40.13 -3.68
CA ARG A 200 2.84 39.75 -5.07
C ARG A 200 3.35 38.38 -5.50
N SER A 201 4.50 37.91 -5.01
CA SER A 201 5.08 36.64 -5.51
C SER A 201 4.20 35.43 -5.21
N SER A 202 3.41 35.48 -4.14
CA SER A 202 2.46 34.43 -3.78
C SER A 202 1.12 34.52 -4.51
N LEU A 203 0.84 35.58 -5.27
CA LEU A 203 -0.43 35.78 -5.98
C LEU A 203 -0.29 35.40 -7.46
N GLU A 204 -1.13 34.46 -7.92
CA GLU A 204 -1.22 34.12 -9.35
C GLU A 204 -2.20 35.08 -10.07
N PHE A 205 -3.27 35.50 -9.39
CA PHE A 205 -4.25 36.45 -9.92
C PHE A 205 -4.63 37.52 -8.88
N ASP A 206 -4.54 38.78 -9.28
CA ASP A 206 -5.06 39.92 -8.51
C ASP A 206 -6.54 40.19 -8.84
N THR A 207 -7.22 40.98 -8.01
CA THR A 207 -8.60 41.42 -8.24
C THR A 207 -8.64 42.47 -9.36
N VAL A 208 -9.22 42.09 -10.48
CA VAL A 208 -9.49 42.95 -11.64
C VAL A 208 -11.00 43.06 -11.77
N VAL A 209 -11.52 44.29 -11.85
CA VAL A 209 -12.97 44.55 -11.97
C VAL A 209 -13.26 45.13 -13.34
N VAL A 210 -13.92 44.35 -14.20
CA VAL A 210 -14.35 44.75 -15.53
C VAL A 210 -15.74 45.38 -15.47
N HIS A 211 -15.87 46.61 -15.95
CA HIS A 211 -17.12 47.35 -16.04
C HIS A 211 -17.71 47.23 -17.44
N ALA A 212 -19.04 47.23 -17.52
CA ALA A 212 -19.77 47.44 -18.76
C ALA A 212 -19.57 48.87 -19.29
N ILE A 213 -19.83 49.07 -20.59
CA ILE A 213 -19.61 50.34 -21.28
C ILE A 213 -20.83 51.25 -21.12
N GLN A 214 -22.04 50.71 -21.25
CA GLN A 214 -23.29 51.49 -21.12
C GLN A 214 -24.02 51.22 -19.80
N SER A 215 -23.90 50.01 -19.25
CA SER A 215 -24.60 49.60 -18.04
C SER A 215 -23.73 49.67 -16.78
N ASN A 216 -24.36 49.77 -15.60
CA ASN A 216 -23.68 49.77 -14.30
C ASN A 216 -23.25 48.36 -13.84
N HIS A 217 -23.10 47.42 -14.77
CA HIS A 217 -22.73 46.05 -14.45
C HIS A 217 -21.22 45.91 -14.34
N GLN A 218 -20.78 45.17 -13.34
CA GLN A 218 -19.37 44.91 -13.07
C GLN A 218 -19.13 43.44 -12.75
N ILE A 219 -17.93 42.95 -13.07
CA ILE A 219 -17.49 41.58 -12.81
C ILE A 219 -16.06 41.61 -12.29
N SER A 220 -15.81 40.97 -11.15
CA SER A 220 -14.49 40.84 -10.57
C SER A 220 -13.86 39.48 -10.83
N THR A 221 -12.54 39.39 -10.93
CA THR A 221 -11.79 38.12 -10.80
C THR A 221 -11.71 37.68 -9.33
N TYR A 222 -11.44 36.40 -9.10
CA TYR A 222 -11.07 35.88 -7.78
C TYR A 222 -9.60 36.18 -7.49
N ARG A 223 -9.31 36.70 -6.30
CA ARG A 223 -7.92 36.76 -5.79
C ARG A 223 -7.45 35.34 -5.51
N LEU A 224 -6.36 34.92 -6.16
CA LEU A 224 -5.84 33.57 -6.03
C LEU A 224 -4.36 33.58 -5.67
N LEU A 225 -4.03 32.82 -4.63
CA LEU A 225 -2.67 32.49 -4.27
C LEU A 225 -2.17 31.35 -5.17
N THR A 226 -0.90 31.38 -5.54
CA THR A 226 -0.23 30.31 -6.26
C THR A 226 -0.33 29.02 -5.45
N LEU A 227 -0.86 27.96 -6.06
CA LEU A 227 -1.01 26.66 -5.41
C LEU A 227 0.38 26.16 -4.94
N SER A 228 0.48 25.67 -3.69
CA SER A 228 1.75 25.18 -3.14
C SER A 228 2.36 24.09 -4.02
N GLU A 229 3.69 24.10 -4.11
CA GLU A 229 4.48 23.29 -5.05
C GLU A 229 4.29 21.78 -4.86
N LYS A 230 3.98 21.35 -3.62
CA LYS A 230 3.62 19.97 -3.27
C LYS A 230 2.45 19.44 -4.11
N TYR A 231 1.44 20.27 -4.38
CA TYR A 231 0.25 19.89 -5.16
C TYR A 231 0.50 19.87 -6.69
N ARG A 232 1.56 20.52 -7.17
CA ARG A 232 1.94 20.45 -8.60
C ARG A 232 2.63 19.12 -8.92
N GLN A 233 3.44 18.61 -7.99
CA GLN A 233 4.12 17.32 -8.14
C GLN A 233 3.14 16.13 -8.14
N ASP A 234 2.10 16.15 -7.31
CA ASP A 234 1.10 15.06 -7.29
C ASP A 234 0.22 14.98 -8.55
N LYS A 235 0.14 16.07 -9.34
CA LYS A 235 -0.55 16.06 -10.64
C LYS A 235 0.22 15.30 -11.73
N GLU A 236 1.52 15.08 -11.56
CA GLU A 236 2.34 14.33 -12.52
C GLU A 236 2.25 12.80 -12.33
N HIS A 237 1.61 12.32 -11.25
CA HIS A 237 1.28 10.91 -11.04
C HIS A 237 -0.21 10.53 -11.18
N PRO A 238 -0.88 10.79 -12.33
CA PRO A 238 -2.26 10.33 -12.54
C PRO A 238 -2.37 8.84 -12.96
N SER A 239 -1.32 8.02 -12.83
CA SER A 239 -1.26 6.71 -13.50
C SER A 239 -1.70 5.50 -12.68
N TRP A 240 -1.77 5.55 -11.34
CA TRP A 240 -2.04 4.32 -10.58
C TRP A 240 -3.53 3.92 -10.55
N ARG A 241 -4.47 4.87 -10.49
CA ARG A 241 -5.91 4.58 -10.38
C ARG A 241 -6.54 3.98 -11.65
N LYS A 242 -6.07 4.33 -12.85
CA LYS A 242 -6.56 3.76 -14.13
C LYS A 242 -6.02 2.35 -14.41
N THR A 243 -4.91 1.98 -13.80
CA THR A 243 -4.20 0.72 -14.07
C THR A 243 -4.69 -0.42 -13.16
N VAL A 244 -5.16 -0.09 -11.96
CA VAL A 244 -5.69 -1.06 -10.99
C VAL A 244 -7.07 -1.59 -11.41
N LEU A 245 -7.97 -0.76 -11.95
CA LEU A 245 -9.27 -1.22 -12.47
C LEU A 245 -9.14 -2.15 -13.68
N LYS A 246 -8.18 -1.89 -14.59
CA LYS A 246 -7.90 -2.78 -15.75
C LYS A 246 -7.25 -4.11 -15.38
N ARG A 247 -6.46 -4.15 -14.29
CA ARG A 247 -5.84 -5.39 -13.78
C ARG A 247 -6.84 -6.26 -13.00
N ALA A 248 -7.84 -5.65 -12.37
CA ALA A 248 -8.92 -6.36 -11.69
C ALA A 248 -9.80 -7.11 -12.72
N TRP A 249 -10.10 -6.50 -13.87
CA TRP A 249 -10.92 -7.14 -14.90
C TRP A 249 -10.17 -8.27 -15.63
N LYS A 250 -8.85 -8.11 -15.88
CA LYS A 250 -8.01 -9.17 -16.48
C LYS A 250 -7.71 -10.38 -15.57
N LYS A 251 -7.97 -10.28 -14.26
CA LYS A 251 -7.82 -11.41 -13.32
C LYS A 251 -9.09 -12.27 -13.22
N MET A 252 -10.23 -11.76 -13.67
CA MET A 252 -11.50 -12.50 -13.69
C MET A 252 -11.62 -13.43 -14.91
N GLU A 253 -11.07 -13.04 -16.07
CA GLU A 253 -11.09 -13.84 -17.32
C GLU A 253 -10.09 -15.01 -17.38
N LYS A 254 -9.20 -15.19 -16.39
CA LYS A 254 -8.14 -16.22 -16.43
C LYS A 254 -8.39 -17.43 -15.52
N LYS A 255 -9.60 -17.61 -14.98
CA LYS A 255 -9.95 -18.74 -14.11
C LYS A 255 -10.78 -19.86 -14.77
N GLU A 256 -11.08 -19.78 -16.08
CA GLU A 256 -11.95 -20.78 -16.74
C GLU A 256 -11.26 -21.72 -17.74
N THR A 257 -9.93 -21.72 -17.89
CA THR A 257 -9.28 -22.64 -18.85
C THR A 257 -8.08 -23.38 -18.23
N ILE A 258 -8.33 -24.28 -17.28
CA ILE A 258 -7.45 -25.41 -16.99
C ILE A 258 -8.30 -26.60 -16.57
N LYS A 259 -8.70 -27.44 -17.53
CA LYS A 259 -8.98 -28.87 -17.38
C LYS A 259 -9.01 -29.46 -18.78
N GLU A 260 -8.23 -30.52 -18.98
CA GLU A 260 -8.09 -31.40 -20.16
C GLU A 260 -6.71 -31.33 -20.84
N ALA A 261 -5.78 -32.14 -20.31
CA ALA A 261 -4.69 -32.74 -21.09
C ALA A 261 -3.93 -33.74 -20.21
N LYS A 262 -4.45 -34.97 -20.03
CA LYS A 262 -3.65 -36.13 -19.62
C LYS A 262 -4.23 -37.42 -20.21
N HIS A 263 -3.74 -37.79 -21.39
CA HIS A 263 -3.64 -39.20 -21.79
C HIS A 263 -2.38 -39.36 -22.65
N ALA A 264 -1.35 -39.98 -22.08
CA ALA A 264 -0.20 -40.47 -22.81
C ALA A 264 0.09 -41.91 -22.38
N ARG A 265 -0.09 -42.77 -23.37
CA ARG A 265 0.33 -44.17 -23.61
C ARG A 265 1.34 -44.78 -22.63
N VAL A 266 1.02 -46.00 -22.20
CA VAL A 266 1.99 -47.00 -21.71
C VAL A 266 2.16 -48.06 -22.80
N PHE A 267 3.43 -48.36 -23.11
CA PHE A 267 3.91 -49.39 -24.03
C PHE A 267 3.64 -50.79 -23.47
N GLU A 268 3.20 -51.73 -24.30
CA GLU A 268 3.26 -53.17 -24.03
C GLU A 268 4.52 -53.76 -24.66
N GLU A 269 5.28 -54.52 -23.85
CA GLU A 269 6.48 -55.24 -24.22
C GLU A 269 6.19 -56.53 -25.01
N GLU A 270 7.20 -56.88 -25.80
CA GLU A 270 7.26 -57.94 -26.80
C GLU A 270 7.25 -59.36 -26.19
N ALA A 271 6.64 -60.29 -26.92
CA ALA A 271 6.64 -61.71 -26.62
C ALA A 271 7.80 -62.43 -27.33
N GLU A 272 8.82 -62.84 -26.58
CA GLU A 272 9.84 -63.79 -27.05
C GLU A 272 9.35 -65.25 -26.94
N LYS A 273 9.45 -65.97 -28.05
CA LYS A 273 9.21 -67.42 -28.17
C LYS A 273 10.51 -68.18 -27.92
N VAL A 274 10.54 -69.03 -26.88
CA VAL A 274 11.60 -70.04 -26.67
C VAL A 274 11.13 -71.43 -27.09
N LYS A 275 11.98 -72.14 -27.84
CA LYS A 275 11.81 -73.50 -28.37
C LYS A 275 11.86 -74.55 -27.25
N SER A 276 10.96 -75.54 -27.28
CA SER A 276 10.89 -76.63 -26.29
C SER A 276 11.47 -77.94 -26.82
N GLU A 277 12.47 -78.49 -26.11
CA GLU A 277 13.00 -79.85 -26.28
C GLU A 277 11.97 -80.94 -25.94
N VAL A 278 12.19 -82.13 -26.52
CA VAL A 278 11.30 -83.29 -26.41
C VAL A 278 11.40 -83.93 -25.02
N GLN A 279 10.51 -83.55 -24.10
CA GLN A 279 10.30 -84.26 -22.83
C GLN A 279 9.39 -85.50 -22.97
N LYS A 280 9.64 -86.52 -22.13
CA LYS A 280 8.89 -87.78 -22.02
C LYS A 280 7.38 -87.57 -21.75
N PRO A 281 6.49 -88.46 -22.22
CA PRO A 281 5.03 -88.27 -22.20
C PRO A 281 4.41 -88.02 -20.82
N THR A 282 4.93 -88.63 -19.75
CA THR A 282 4.41 -88.43 -18.37
C THR A 282 4.75 -87.05 -17.80
N ALA A 283 5.94 -86.51 -18.10
CA ALA A 283 6.33 -85.15 -17.68
C ALA A 283 5.49 -84.07 -18.39
N ARG A 284 5.18 -84.27 -19.68
CA ARG A 284 4.27 -83.40 -20.44
C ARG A 284 2.84 -83.40 -19.89
N PHE A 285 2.37 -84.54 -19.37
CA PHE A 285 1.03 -84.63 -18.75
C PHE A 285 0.96 -83.82 -17.45
N ILE A 286 1.99 -83.93 -16.59
CA ILE A 286 2.11 -83.13 -15.35
C ILE A 286 2.16 -81.63 -15.69
N GLU A 287 2.93 -81.24 -16.71
CA GLU A 287 3.04 -79.84 -17.14
C GLU A 287 1.74 -79.29 -17.74
N ASN A 288 1.01 -80.11 -18.51
CA ASN A 288 -0.31 -79.75 -19.03
C ASN A 288 -1.33 -79.57 -17.90
N ARG A 289 -1.31 -80.42 -16.86
CA ARG A 289 -2.18 -80.29 -15.69
C ARG A 289 -1.83 -79.03 -14.87
N ARG A 290 -0.55 -78.66 -14.76
CA ARG A 290 -0.12 -77.36 -14.20
C ARG A 290 -0.60 -76.16 -15.01
N LYS A 291 -0.60 -76.25 -16.34
CA LYS A 291 -1.17 -75.20 -17.22
C LYS A 291 -2.69 -75.09 -17.04
N GLN A 292 -3.37 -76.21 -16.83
CA GLN A 292 -4.80 -76.23 -16.51
C GLN A 292 -5.10 -75.57 -15.15
N ILE A 293 -4.33 -75.88 -14.11
CA ILE A 293 -4.43 -75.24 -12.78
C ILE A 293 -4.20 -73.73 -12.88
N ARG A 294 -3.19 -73.28 -13.63
CA ARG A 294 -2.95 -71.85 -13.86
C ARG A 294 -4.14 -71.14 -14.51
N ARG A 295 -4.75 -71.75 -15.54
CA ARG A 295 -5.98 -71.22 -16.16
C ARG A 295 -7.16 -71.17 -15.18
N ILE A 296 -7.27 -72.15 -14.29
CA ILE A 296 -8.31 -72.21 -13.26
C ILE A 296 -8.08 -71.14 -12.18
N ALA A 297 -6.84 -70.95 -11.74
CA ALA A 297 -6.44 -69.92 -10.81
C ALA A 297 -6.66 -68.51 -11.39
N GLU A 298 -6.33 -68.28 -12.66
CA GLU A 298 -6.63 -67.04 -13.36
C GLU A 298 -8.14 -66.76 -13.44
N LYS A 299 -8.96 -67.79 -13.70
CA LYS A 299 -10.43 -67.64 -13.67
C LYS A 299 -10.93 -67.29 -12.27
N SER A 300 -10.42 -67.94 -11.22
CA SER A 300 -10.75 -67.63 -9.82
C SER A 300 -10.32 -66.22 -9.41
N ASN A 301 -9.12 -65.80 -9.81
CA ASN A 301 -8.62 -64.44 -9.56
C ASN A 301 -9.41 -63.37 -10.31
N LYS A 302 -9.84 -63.65 -11.55
CA LYS A 302 -10.76 -62.77 -12.30
C LYS A 302 -12.11 -62.61 -11.58
N VAL A 303 -12.63 -63.69 -10.99
CA VAL A 303 -13.87 -63.65 -10.20
C VAL A 303 -13.69 -62.85 -8.90
N LYS A 304 -12.60 -63.08 -8.16
CA LYS A 304 -12.25 -62.31 -6.95
C LYS A 304 -12.05 -60.82 -7.24
N ALA A 305 -11.38 -60.48 -8.34
CA ALA A 305 -11.21 -59.10 -8.79
C ALA A 305 -12.54 -58.42 -9.10
N LYS A 306 -13.49 -59.14 -9.73
CA LYS A 306 -14.86 -58.64 -9.95
C LYS A 306 -15.63 -58.42 -8.64
N ILE A 307 -15.41 -59.26 -7.63
CA ILE A 307 -16.02 -59.07 -6.29
C ILE A 307 -15.44 -57.82 -5.61
N MET A 308 -14.11 -57.67 -5.63
CA MET A 308 -13.42 -56.51 -5.05
C MET A 308 -13.84 -55.20 -5.71
N LYS A 309 -13.95 -55.18 -7.05
CA LYS A 309 -14.46 -54.01 -7.79
C LYS A 309 -15.87 -53.64 -7.36
N ARG A 310 -16.79 -54.60 -7.31
CA ARG A 310 -18.17 -54.38 -6.83
C ARG A 310 -18.21 -53.85 -5.40
N LYS A 311 -17.37 -54.36 -4.50
CA LYS A 311 -17.28 -53.84 -3.12
C LYS A 311 -16.75 -52.42 -3.07
N ALA A 312 -15.71 -52.10 -3.85
CA ALA A 312 -15.18 -50.75 -3.92
C ALA A 312 -16.21 -49.76 -4.49
N GLU A 313 -16.90 -50.13 -5.57
CA GLU A 313 -17.99 -49.35 -6.17
C GLU A 313 -19.13 -49.13 -5.15
N TRP A 314 -19.48 -50.16 -4.38
CA TRP A 314 -20.48 -50.06 -3.33
C TRP A 314 -20.06 -49.16 -2.16
N GLU A 315 -18.81 -49.26 -1.72
CA GLU A 315 -18.24 -48.38 -0.68
C GLU A 315 -18.13 -46.93 -1.14
N GLU A 316 -17.76 -46.70 -2.40
CA GLU A 316 -17.72 -45.36 -3.00
C GLU A 316 -19.12 -44.74 -3.08
N LEU A 317 -20.13 -45.53 -3.46
CA LEU A 317 -21.53 -45.11 -3.46
C LEU A 317 -22.04 -44.83 -2.03
N TYR A 318 -21.64 -45.63 -1.04
CA TYR A 318 -22.06 -45.39 0.34
C TYR A 318 -21.41 -44.14 0.94
N LYS A 319 -20.16 -43.84 0.56
CA LYS A 319 -19.45 -42.61 0.95
C LYS A 319 -20.03 -41.35 0.33
N SER A 320 -20.69 -41.45 -0.82
CA SER A 320 -21.33 -40.29 -1.47
C SER A 320 -22.68 -39.90 -0.84
N LYS A 321 -23.17 -40.68 0.14
CA LYS A 321 -24.37 -40.35 0.91
C LYS A 321 -24.14 -39.05 1.72
N PRO A 322 -24.93 -37.98 1.48
CA PRO A 322 -24.84 -36.76 2.27
C PRO A 322 -25.18 -37.00 3.75
N SER A 323 -24.59 -36.21 4.64
CA SER A 323 -24.96 -36.17 6.06
C SER A 323 -26.36 -35.59 6.24
N ASP A 324 -27.03 -35.92 7.35
CA ASP A 324 -28.34 -35.36 7.69
C ASP A 324 -28.29 -33.83 7.94
N ASP A 325 -27.12 -33.31 8.34
CA ASP A 325 -26.86 -31.86 8.55
C ASP A 325 -26.29 -31.14 7.31
N TYR A 326 -26.40 -31.74 6.11
CA TYR A 326 -25.86 -31.15 4.90
C TYR A 326 -26.74 -30.01 4.38
N GLU A 327 -26.21 -28.79 4.41
CA GLU A 327 -26.77 -27.64 3.70
C GLU A 327 -26.13 -27.51 2.31
N ASN A 328 -26.94 -27.28 1.28
CA ASN A 328 -26.41 -27.03 -0.06
C ASN A 328 -25.66 -25.68 -0.04
N PRO A 329 -24.35 -25.65 -0.39
CA PRO A 329 -23.58 -24.42 -0.39
C PRO A 329 -24.16 -23.34 -1.32
N GLU A 330 -24.84 -23.73 -2.40
CA GLU A 330 -25.50 -22.79 -3.32
C GLU A 330 -26.66 -22.06 -2.63
N ASP A 331 -27.44 -22.76 -1.80
CA ASP A 331 -28.55 -22.15 -1.06
C ASP A 331 -28.04 -21.20 0.02
N VAL A 332 -26.97 -21.58 0.74
CA VAL A 332 -26.33 -20.71 1.74
C VAL A 332 -25.77 -19.44 1.08
N GLN A 333 -25.15 -19.57 -0.10
CA GLN A 333 -24.67 -18.43 -0.87
C GLN A 333 -25.83 -17.56 -1.37
N ALA A 334 -26.87 -18.16 -1.93
CA ALA A 334 -28.06 -17.44 -2.38
C ALA A 334 -28.76 -16.68 -1.25
N ILE A 335 -28.82 -17.24 -0.04
CA ILE A 335 -29.34 -16.56 1.16
C ILE A 335 -28.47 -15.36 1.52
N LYS A 336 -27.15 -15.50 1.51
CA LYS A 336 -26.22 -14.38 1.78
C LYS A 336 -26.35 -13.28 0.73
N GLU A 337 -26.37 -13.64 -0.55
CA GLU A 337 -26.56 -12.70 -1.66
C GLU A 337 -27.91 -11.99 -1.56
N ALA A 338 -28.98 -12.69 -1.17
CA ALA A 338 -30.29 -12.10 -0.95
C ALA A 338 -30.29 -11.12 0.23
N GLN A 339 -29.61 -11.45 1.33
CA GLN A 339 -29.47 -10.57 2.49
C GLN A 339 -28.71 -9.28 2.14
N GLU A 340 -27.67 -9.37 1.32
CA GLU A 340 -26.88 -8.22 0.87
C GLU A 340 -27.64 -7.38 -0.17
N ASN A 341 -28.37 -8.02 -1.09
CA ASN A 341 -29.09 -7.37 -2.19
C ASN A 341 -30.57 -7.10 -1.90
N MET A 342 -31.00 -7.20 -0.64
CA MET A 342 -32.36 -6.94 -0.19
C MET A 342 -32.85 -5.50 -0.49
N GLY A 343 -31.95 -4.59 -0.88
CA GLY A 343 -32.31 -3.24 -1.31
C GLY A 343 -32.79 -2.34 -0.18
N CYS A 344 -32.41 -2.66 1.06
CA CYS A 344 -32.73 -1.83 2.21
C CYS A 344 -31.79 -0.62 2.26
N TYR A 345 -32.35 0.60 2.33
CA TYR A 345 -31.56 1.80 2.57
C TYR A 345 -31.32 1.94 4.08
N LYS A 346 -30.17 1.47 4.55
CA LYS A 346 -29.79 1.56 5.96
C LYS A 346 -29.35 2.99 6.27
N LEU A 347 -30.08 3.66 7.16
CA LEU A 347 -29.69 4.97 7.65
C LEU A 347 -28.44 4.84 8.53
N LYS A 348 -27.50 5.79 8.39
CA LYS A 348 -26.28 5.83 9.21
C LYS A 348 -26.53 6.05 10.71
N THR A 349 -27.75 6.48 11.06
CA THR A 349 -28.23 6.67 12.42
C THR A 349 -28.87 5.41 13.02
N ALA A 350 -29.12 4.36 12.21
CA ALA A 350 -29.72 3.13 12.71
C ALA A 350 -28.72 2.31 13.56
N THR A 351 -29.22 1.64 14.60
CA THR A 351 -28.43 0.77 15.49
C THR A 351 -27.79 -0.40 14.76
N ASP A 352 -28.44 -0.87 13.68
CA ASP A 352 -28.02 -2.06 12.93
C ASP A 352 -27.08 -1.71 11.75
N TYR A 353 -26.68 -0.44 11.63
CA TYR A 353 -25.81 0.01 10.56
C TYR A 353 -24.35 -0.34 10.86
N ARG A 354 -23.83 -1.31 10.11
CA ARG A 354 -22.40 -1.63 10.06
C ARG A 354 -21.80 -1.02 8.81
N VAL A 355 -20.77 -0.18 8.97
CA VAL A 355 -20.06 0.45 7.85
C VAL A 355 -19.30 -0.64 7.08
N PRO A 356 -19.60 -0.86 5.78
CA PRO A 356 -18.83 -1.79 4.97
C PRO A 356 -17.34 -1.39 4.91
N GLN A 357 -16.43 -2.36 4.94
CA GLN A 357 -14.97 -2.10 5.00
C GLN A 357 -14.46 -1.19 3.88
N HIS A 358 -15.06 -1.24 2.69
CA HIS A 358 -14.67 -0.40 1.56
C HIS A 358 -15.12 1.08 1.72
N GLU A 359 -16.23 1.30 2.42
CA GLU A 359 -16.80 2.62 2.71
C GLU A 359 -16.21 3.26 3.97
N GLN A 360 -15.45 2.51 4.77
CA GLN A 360 -14.75 3.04 5.95
C GLN A 360 -13.83 4.21 5.54
N MET A 361 -14.11 5.36 6.15
CA MET A 361 -13.31 6.56 6.03
C MET A 361 -12.08 6.44 6.93
N LYS A 362 -10.92 6.53 6.29
CA LYS A 362 -9.61 6.67 6.95
C LYS A 362 -9.14 8.11 6.79
N THR A 363 -8.28 8.56 7.70
CA THR A 363 -7.62 9.86 7.65
C THR A 363 -7.01 10.12 6.28
N GLU A 364 -6.20 9.20 5.76
CA GLU A 364 -5.57 9.36 4.44
C GLU A 364 -6.57 9.53 3.28
N LYS A 365 -7.70 8.80 3.32
CA LYS A 365 -8.74 8.92 2.29
C LYS A 365 -9.37 10.31 2.36
N LYS A 366 -9.59 10.82 3.57
CA LYS A 366 -10.20 12.13 3.82
C LYS A 366 -9.28 13.29 3.43
N VAL A 367 -7.99 13.20 3.76
CA VAL A 367 -6.96 14.15 3.28
C VAL A 367 -6.97 14.21 1.76
N LYS A 368 -6.92 13.07 1.07
CA LYS A 368 -6.98 13.02 -0.41
C LYS A 368 -8.27 13.63 -0.98
N GLN A 369 -9.41 13.49 -0.29
CA GLN A 369 -10.65 14.14 -0.69
C GLN A 369 -10.55 15.67 -0.56
N LEU A 370 -10.01 16.15 0.55
CA LEU A 370 -9.79 17.57 0.82
C LEU A 370 -8.88 18.21 -0.23
N GLU A 371 -7.73 17.60 -0.51
CA GLU A 371 -6.79 18.05 -1.54
C GLU A 371 -7.43 18.08 -2.92
N SER A 372 -8.22 17.04 -3.27
CA SER A 372 -8.92 17.00 -4.54
C SER A 372 -9.94 18.13 -4.69
N LEU A 373 -10.61 18.51 -3.60
CA LEU A 373 -11.57 19.60 -3.57
C LEU A 373 -10.87 20.96 -3.71
N GLU A 374 -9.76 21.19 -3.02
CA GLU A 374 -8.94 22.39 -3.17
C GLU A 374 -8.49 22.58 -4.61
N VAL A 375 -7.98 21.53 -5.24
CA VAL A 375 -7.53 21.55 -6.65
C VAL A 375 -8.71 21.86 -7.59
N LEU A 376 -9.90 21.33 -7.31
CA LEU A 376 -11.09 21.61 -8.10
C LEU A 376 -11.57 23.06 -7.94
N ILE A 377 -11.63 23.57 -6.71
CA ILE A 377 -11.94 24.98 -6.40
C ILE A 377 -10.95 25.88 -7.14
N TYR A 378 -9.66 25.60 -7.01
CA TYR A 378 -8.59 26.34 -7.68
C TYR A 378 -8.78 26.37 -9.20
N LYS A 379 -8.94 25.20 -9.83
CA LYS A 379 -9.11 25.08 -11.28
C LYS A 379 -10.33 25.85 -11.78
N LYS A 380 -11.45 25.79 -11.05
CA LYS A 380 -12.68 26.50 -11.42
C LYS A 380 -12.50 28.02 -11.31
N LYS A 381 -11.89 28.52 -10.23
CA LYS A 381 -11.59 29.95 -10.05
C LYS A 381 -10.61 30.45 -11.13
N VAL A 382 -9.54 29.72 -11.44
CA VAL A 382 -8.59 30.07 -12.51
C VAL A 382 -9.28 30.13 -13.88
N ASN A 383 -10.13 29.14 -14.20
CA ASN A 383 -10.85 29.14 -15.49
C ASN A 383 -11.77 30.36 -15.62
N MET A 384 -12.50 30.72 -14.56
CA MET A 384 -13.33 31.92 -14.55
C MET A 384 -12.48 33.20 -14.68
N ASN A 385 -11.37 33.29 -13.95
CA ASN A 385 -10.45 34.44 -14.05
C ASN A 385 -9.91 34.63 -15.47
N LYS A 386 -9.52 33.54 -16.14
CA LYS A 386 -9.06 33.58 -17.54
C LYS A 386 -10.16 34.11 -18.47
N GLN A 387 -11.41 33.71 -18.29
CA GLN A 387 -12.54 34.21 -19.08
C GLN A 387 -12.80 35.70 -18.85
N ILE A 388 -12.67 36.17 -17.60
CA ILE A 388 -12.83 37.59 -17.26
C ILE A 388 -11.68 38.43 -17.82
N LEU A 389 -10.45 37.92 -17.77
CA LEU A 389 -9.30 38.59 -18.38
C LEU A 389 -9.42 38.64 -19.90
N SER A 390 -9.86 37.57 -20.57
CA SER A 390 -10.12 37.61 -22.01
C SER A 390 -11.22 38.61 -22.36
N LEU A 391 -12.23 38.80 -21.49
CA LEU A 391 -13.25 39.83 -21.67
C LEU A 391 -12.67 41.24 -21.51
N ARG A 392 -11.73 41.44 -20.58
CA ARG A 392 -10.99 42.71 -20.46
C ARG A 392 -10.17 42.98 -21.73
N ASP A 393 -9.42 42.00 -22.21
CA ASP A 393 -8.58 42.17 -23.40
C ASP A 393 -9.45 42.39 -24.66
N PHE A 394 -10.62 41.76 -24.71
CA PHE A 394 -11.65 42.05 -25.72
C PHE A 394 -12.18 43.49 -25.59
N LYS A 395 -12.43 43.99 -24.37
CA LYS A 395 -12.83 45.40 -24.14
C LYS A 395 -11.79 46.38 -24.69
N VAL A 396 -10.50 46.14 -24.42
CA VAL A 396 -9.40 46.95 -24.95
C VAL A 396 -9.44 46.96 -26.49
N SER A 397 -9.58 45.78 -27.10
CA SER A 397 -9.69 45.63 -28.55
C SER A 397 -10.89 46.39 -29.13
N VAL A 398 -12.06 46.31 -28.48
CA VAL A 398 -13.28 47.03 -28.87
C VAL A 398 -13.09 48.54 -28.75
N ILE A 399 -12.43 49.03 -27.70
CA ILE A 399 -12.12 50.46 -27.53
C ILE A 399 -11.22 50.95 -28.66
N ASP A 400 -10.21 50.19 -29.06
CA ASP A 400 -9.31 50.58 -30.14
C ASP A 400 -9.99 50.53 -31.52
N GLU A 401 -10.90 49.57 -31.73
CA GLU A 401 -11.77 49.54 -32.91
C GLU A 401 -12.70 50.76 -32.95
N ILE A 402 -13.34 51.11 -31.82
CA ILE A 402 -14.18 52.31 -31.69
C ILE A 402 -13.36 53.58 -31.98
N LYS A 403 -12.13 53.69 -31.45
CA LYS A 403 -11.24 54.84 -31.77
C LYS A 403 -10.96 54.93 -33.27
N CYS A 404 -10.73 53.81 -33.94
CA CYS A 404 -10.53 53.77 -35.39
C CYS A 404 -11.79 54.17 -36.16
N LEU A 405 -12.96 53.66 -35.75
CA LEU A 405 -14.26 54.00 -36.35
C LEU A 405 -14.60 55.49 -36.14
N VAL A 406 -14.32 56.05 -34.95
CA VAL A 406 -14.51 57.48 -34.65
C VAL A 406 -13.56 58.34 -35.47
N ARG A 407 -12.30 57.93 -35.70
CA ARG A 407 -11.39 58.62 -36.61
C ARG A 407 -11.92 58.64 -38.05
N LYS A 408 -12.41 57.51 -38.55
CA LYS A 408 -13.07 57.43 -39.88
C LYS A 408 -14.33 58.31 -39.94
N LEU A 409 -15.14 58.32 -38.89
CA LEU A 409 -16.34 59.14 -38.77
C LEU A 409 -16.00 60.64 -38.83
N LYS A 410 -14.94 61.07 -38.14
CA LYS A 410 -14.42 62.45 -38.22
C LYS A 410 -13.96 62.82 -39.62
N SER A 411 -13.27 61.92 -40.33
CA SER A 411 -12.88 62.15 -41.73
C SER A 411 -14.08 62.29 -42.68
N ILE A 412 -15.16 61.53 -42.46
CA ILE A 412 -16.39 61.62 -43.25
C ILE A 412 -17.18 62.90 -42.90
N GLN A 413 -17.25 63.27 -41.62
CA GLN A 413 -17.89 64.51 -41.17
C GLN A 413 -17.14 65.76 -41.67
N ALA A 414 -15.82 65.69 -41.85
CA ALA A 414 -15.06 66.79 -42.45
C ALA A 414 -15.44 67.06 -43.92
N ALA A 415 -16.08 66.10 -44.60
CA ALA A 415 -16.57 66.23 -45.97
C ALA A 415 -18.07 66.56 -46.06
N LEU A 416 -18.75 66.77 -44.92
CA LEU A 416 -20.18 67.09 -44.83
C LEU A 416 -20.40 68.47 -44.19
N ASP A 417 -21.50 69.14 -44.54
CA ASP A 417 -21.91 70.40 -43.92
C ASP A 417 -22.27 70.22 -42.44
N LEU A 418 -21.94 71.22 -41.61
CA LEU A 418 -22.09 71.19 -40.15
C LEU A 418 -23.53 70.89 -39.67
N SER A 419 -24.55 71.24 -40.45
CA SER A 419 -25.97 71.03 -40.11
C SER A 419 -26.41 69.56 -40.19
N GLU A 420 -25.68 68.71 -40.90
CA GLU A 420 -26.03 67.30 -41.10
C GLU A 420 -25.17 66.35 -40.25
N HIS A 421 -24.38 66.90 -39.33
CA HIS A 421 -23.53 66.11 -38.46
C HIS A 421 -24.36 65.43 -37.37
N LEU A 422 -24.43 64.10 -37.40
CA LEU A 422 -24.83 63.30 -36.24
C LEU A 422 -23.77 63.42 -35.11
N PRO A 423 -24.19 63.38 -33.83
CA PRO A 423 -23.28 63.51 -32.71
C PRO A 423 -22.25 62.38 -32.68
N LEU A 424 -20.99 62.73 -32.39
CA LEU A 424 -19.92 61.76 -32.23
C LEU A 424 -20.19 60.89 -30.99
N PRO A 425 -20.20 59.55 -31.10
CA PRO A 425 -20.33 58.69 -29.94
C PRO A 425 -19.09 58.85 -29.02
N PRO A 426 -19.28 58.94 -27.70
CA PRO A 426 -18.17 59.08 -26.75
C PRO A 426 -17.30 57.81 -26.79
N ILE A 427 -15.98 57.99 -26.79
CA ILE A 427 -15.03 56.88 -26.73
C ILE A 427 -15.01 56.34 -25.28
N PRO A 428 -15.31 55.06 -25.05
CA PRO A 428 -15.26 54.48 -23.71
C PRO A 428 -13.84 54.52 -23.13
N GLN A 429 -13.71 54.88 -21.85
CA GLN A 429 -12.45 54.89 -21.12
C GLN A 429 -12.36 53.65 -20.20
N LEU A 430 -11.16 53.12 -20.04
CA LEU A 430 -10.90 52.03 -19.09
C LEU A 430 -10.88 52.60 -17.67
N HIS A 431 -11.56 51.93 -16.74
CA HIS A 431 -11.52 52.31 -15.32
C HIS A 431 -10.16 51.93 -14.71
N PRO A 432 -9.61 52.70 -13.74
CA PRO A 432 -8.37 52.33 -13.05
C PRO A 432 -8.39 50.94 -12.39
N ASP A 433 -9.57 50.42 -12.06
CA ASP A 433 -9.75 49.08 -11.46
C ASP A 433 -9.73 47.93 -12.47
N GLU A 434 -9.79 48.24 -13.77
CA GLU A 434 -9.61 47.26 -14.86
C GLU A 434 -8.13 46.96 -15.14
N VAL A 435 -7.25 47.87 -14.72
CA VAL A 435 -5.80 47.80 -14.90
C VAL A 435 -5.09 48.10 -13.57
N PRO A 436 -5.26 47.24 -12.55
CA PRO A 436 -4.59 47.42 -11.26
C PRO A 436 -3.06 47.35 -11.38
N GLU A 437 -2.54 46.75 -12.46
CA GLU A 437 -1.10 46.71 -12.78
C GLU A 437 -0.51 48.12 -12.94
N LYS A 438 -1.25 49.04 -13.56
CA LYS A 438 -0.81 50.42 -13.78
C LYS A 438 -0.71 51.25 -12.49
N LYS A 439 -1.33 50.81 -11.38
CA LYS A 439 -1.18 51.46 -10.06
C LYS A 439 0.26 51.37 -9.53
N PHE A 440 1.06 50.45 -10.07
CA PHE A 440 2.46 50.23 -9.67
C PHE A 440 3.47 50.76 -10.70
N GLU A 441 3.00 51.29 -11.83
CA GLU A 441 3.82 52.01 -12.80
C GLU A 441 3.83 53.48 -12.41
N TYR A 442 5.01 54.04 -12.21
CA TYR A 442 5.17 55.42 -11.77
C TYR A 442 5.77 56.26 -12.90
N ASP A 443 4.99 57.24 -13.37
CA ASP A 443 5.51 58.28 -14.24
C ASP A 443 6.17 59.38 -13.41
N THR A 444 7.11 60.12 -14.02
CA THR A 444 7.78 61.28 -13.39
C THR A 444 6.77 62.29 -12.84
N ASP A 445 5.64 62.45 -13.52
CA ASP A 445 4.57 63.37 -13.14
C ASP A 445 3.80 62.90 -11.91
N ILE A 446 3.64 61.58 -11.75
CA ILE A 446 3.00 60.97 -10.56
C ILE A 446 3.91 61.13 -9.36
N LEU A 447 5.21 60.90 -9.52
CA LEU A 447 6.21 61.09 -8.46
C LEU A 447 6.35 62.56 -8.06
N LEU A 448 6.27 63.50 -9.01
CA LEU A 448 6.25 64.93 -8.75
C LEU A 448 5.01 65.33 -7.96
N LYS A 449 3.82 64.84 -8.33
CA LYS A 449 2.59 65.06 -7.56
C LYS A 449 2.68 64.47 -6.15
N PHE A 450 3.20 63.26 -6.01
CA PHE A 450 3.40 62.64 -4.70
C PHE A 450 4.39 63.44 -3.84
N LYS A 451 5.48 63.93 -4.42
CA LYS A 451 6.44 64.80 -3.73
C LYS A 451 5.78 66.10 -3.28
N GLN A 452 5.00 66.75 -4.15
CA GLN A 452 4.24 67.96 -3.80
C GLN A 452 3.21 67.69 -2.70
N GLU A 453 2.53 66.55 -2.72
CA GLU A 453 1.61 66.13 -1.66
C GLU A 453 2.32 65.85 -0.33
N GLN A 454 3.51 65.22 -0.36
CA GLN A 454 4.32 64.99 0.84
C GLN A 454 4.85 66.31 1.40
N GLU A 455 5.30 67.23 0.55
CA GLU A 455 5.72 68.56 0.97
C GLU A 455 4.55 69.39 1.51
N ALA A 456 3.35 69.24 0.94
CA ALA A 456 2.14 69.85 1.48
C ALA A 456 1.78 69.24 2.85
N LYS A 457 1.80 67.90 2.98
CA LYS A 457 1.56 67.21 4.27
C LYS A 457 2.56 67.59 5.35
N ALA A 458 3.84 67.71 5.00
CA ALA A 458 4.89 68.19 5.91
C ALA A 458 4.65 69.65 6.33
N LYS A 459 4.19 70.52 5.41
CA LYS A 459 3.79 71.89 5.73
C LYS A 459 2.52 71.98 6.60
N PHE A 460 1.66 70.98 6.56
CA PHE A 460 0.49 70.87 7.44
C PHE A 460 0.79 70.22 8.80
N GLN A 461 1.94 69.54 8.95
CA GLN A 461 2.33 68.82 10.19
C GLN A 461 3.21 69.63 11.16
N GLU A 462 3.65 70.84 10.82
CA GLU A 462 4.12 71.83 11.81
C GLU A 462 2.94 72.78 12.10
N PRO A 463 2.16 72.61 13.19
CA PRO A 463 2.65 72.64 14.59
C PRO A 463 1.88 71.74 15.61
N LEU A 464 2.59 71.09 16.54
CA LEU A 464 2.29 71.00 17.99
C LEU A 464 3.14 69.91 18.68
N GLU A 465 3.65 70.27 19.86
CA GLU A 465 4.23 69.45 20.93
C GLU A 465 5.70 69.01 20.81
N GLU A 466 6.53 69.77 21.53
CA GLU A 466 7.82 69.35 22.07
C GLU A 466 7.61 68.36 23.23
N SER A 467 8.22 67.18 23.13
CA SER A 467 8.65 66.37 24.29
C SER A 467 9.77 65.42 23.83
N PRO A 468 10.92 65.35 24.54
CA PRO A 468 12.11 64.67 24.04
C PRO A 468 12.14 63.19 24.44
N SER A 469 12.40 62.31 23.48
CA SER A 469 12.81 60.93 23.74
C SER A 469 13.88 60.50 22.73
N SER A 470 15.14 60.62 23.17
CA SER A 470 16.26 59.69 23.00
C SER A 470 16.37 58.84 21.71
N GLY A 471 17.43 59.13 20.93
CA GLY A 471 18.38 58.05 20.52
C GLY A 471 18.50 57.67 19.05
N ALA A 472 19.09 58.52 18.19
CA ALA A 472 20.04 58.14 17.11
C ALA A 472 20.49 59.37 16.29
N PRO A 473 21.78 59.50 15.92
CA PRO A 473 22.32 60.73 15.36
C PRO A 473 22.01 60.85 13.87
N ARG A 474 21.02 61.68 13.51
CA ARG A 474 20.92 62.24 12.16
C ARG A 474 21.87 63.43 12.07
N ARG A 475 22.90 63.31 11.21
CA ARG A 475 23.69 64.46 10.75
C ARG A 475 22.73 65.47 10.10
N SER A 476 22.49 66.56 10.81
CA SER A 476 21.75 67.72 10.33
C SER A 476 22.57 68.42 9.25
N PHE A 477 22.12 68.36 8.00
CA PHE A 477 22.56 69.29 6.97
C PHE A 477 21.92 70.64 7.25
N LEU A 478 22.74 71.58 7.75
CA LEU A 478 22.36 72.99 7.87
C LEU A 478 22.03 73.54 6.47
N LYS A 479 20.75 73.79 6.24
CA LYS A 479 20.25 74.54 5.09
C LYS A 479 20.41 76.03 5.40
N PRO A 480 20.96 76.86 4.50
CA PRO A 480 21.01 78.30 4.72
C PRO A 480 19.61 78.91 4.61
N SER A 481 19.29 79.75 5.60
CA SER A 481 18.09 80.57 5.71
C SER A 481 17.95 81.53 4.53
N SER A 482 16.85 81.44 3.78
CA SER A 482 16.37 82.54 2.93
C SER A 482 15.37 83.36 3.74
N LEU A 483 15.74 84.61 4.01
CA LEU A 483 14.86 85.63 4.57
C LEU A 483 13.57 85.76 3.76
N LYS A 484 12.46 85.86 4.47
CA LYS A 484 11.20 86.42 3.98
C LYS A 484 11.27 87.95 4.11
N GLU A 485 10.93 88.66 3.04
CA GLU A 485 10.30 89.98 3.13
C GLU A 485 8.80 89.83 2.85
N SER A 486 8.02 90.48 3.71
CA SER A 486 6.57 90.74 3.65
C SER A 486 6.18 91.47 2.37
N GLY A 487 5.19 91.02 1.58
CA GLY A 487 3.75 91.22 1.77
C GLY A 487 3.25 92.43 0.94
N PRO A 488 2.13 92.36 0.18
CA PRO A 488 0.82 92.25 0.83
C PRO A 488 -0.27 91.41 0.11
N VAL A 489 -1.24 91.03 0.95
CA VAL A 489 -2.71 90.94 0.73
C VAL A 489 -3.25 89.93 -0.29
N THR A 490 -3.74 88.84 0.29
CA THR A 490 -4.74 87.90 -0.21
C THR A 490 -6.14 88.53 -0.22
N GLN A 491 -6.93 88.31 -1.27
CA GLN A 491 -8.27 87.68 -1.19
C GLN A 491 -8.82 87.37 -2.61
N PRO A 492 -9.80 86.46 -2.74
CA PRO A 492 -9.71 85.32 -3.66
C PRO A 492 -10.60 85.47 -4.89
N ALA A 493 -10.15 84.96 -6.04
CA ALA A 493 -11.01 84.77 -7.20
C ALA A 493 -11.10 83.27 -7.52
N ARG A 494 -12.34 82.76 -7.43
CA ARG A 494 -12.77 81.49 -8.02
C ARG A 494 -12.41 81.49 -9.51
N GLU A 495 -11.73 80.45 -9.96
CA GLU A 495 -11.64 80.13 -11.37
C GLU A 495 -13.00 79.61 -11.87
N HIS A 496 -13.76 80.50 -12.52
CA HIS A 496 -14.72 80.11 -13.55
C HIS A 496 -14.05 80.31 -14.92
N PRO A 497 -14.12 79.32 -15.82
CA PRO A 497 -13.62 79.45 -17.17
C PRO A 497 -14.67 80.17 -18.02
N VAL A 498 -14.42 81.43 -18.38
CA VAL A 498 -15.19 82.13 -19.41
C VAL A 498 -14.23 82.81 -20.39
N LYS A 499 -14.24 82.26 -21.60
CA LYS A 499 -14.09 82.92 -22.91
C LYS A 499 -13.47 84.32 -22.88
N ILE A 500 -12.20 84.42 -23.26
CA ILE A 500 -11.70 85.54 -24.07
C ILE A 500 -10.95 84.97 -25.26
N THR A 501 -11.41 85.41 -26.41
CA THR A 501 -10.97 85.13 -27.78
C THR A 501 -9.44 85.16 -27.94
N PRO A 502 -8.82 84.09 -28.47
CA PRO A 502 -7.60 84.26 -29.22
C PRO A 502 -8.01 84.76 -30.61
N SER A 503 -7.71 86.03 -30.86
CA SER A 503 -7.43 86.53 -32.21
C SER A 503 -6.23 85.75 -32.74
N VAL A 504 -6.50 84.54 -33.23
CA VAL A 504 -5.62 83.88 -34.18
C VAL A 504 -5.87 84.65 -35.46
N VAL A 505 -4.94 85.57 -35.74
CA VAL A 505 -4.55 85.89 -37.10
C VAL A 505 -4.27 84.54 -37.75
N VAL A 506 -5.29 83.99 -38.41
CA VAL A 506 -5.09 83.08 -39.50
C VAL A 506 -4.21 83.88 -40.44
N GLU A 507 -2.93 83.53 -40.51
CA GLU A 507 -2.16 83.75 -41.72
C GLU A 507 -3.08 83.26 -42.83
N GLN A 508 -3.69 84.22 -43.52
CA GLN A 508 -4.17 84.04 -44.86
C GLN A 508 -2.92 83.64 -45.65
N LYS A 509 -2.59 82.35 -45.63
CA LYS A 509 -2.15 81.72 -46.87
C LYS A 509 -3.32 81.92 -47.81
N LYS A 510 -3.23 83.00 -48.59
CA LYS A 510 -3.78 83.06 -49.93
C LYS A 510 -3.29 81.80 -50.65
N LEU A 511 -3.98 80.68 -50.43
CA LEU A 511 -4.26 79.78 -51.52
C LEU A 511 -5.00 80.66 -52.52
N PHE A 512 -4.40 80.85 -53.69
CA PHE A 512 -5.10 81.39 -54.83
C PHE A 512 -6.46 80.71 -54.90
N GLU A 513 -7.54 81.46 -54.66
CA GLU A 513 -8.86 81.09 -55.15
C GLU A 513 -8.71 81.09 -56.67
N ILE A 514 -8.45 79.91 -57.22
CA ILE A 514 -8.93 79.64 -58.58
C ILE A 514 -10.45 79.74 -58.42
N GLU A 515 -11.06 80.76 -59.03
CA GLU A 515 -12.50 80.81 -59.24
C GLU A 515 -12.93 79.43 -59.75
N LYS A 516 -13.57 78.63 -58.90
CA LYS A 516 -14.20 77.40 -59.37
C LYS A 516 -15.34 77.86 -60.26
N ALA A 517 -15.23 77.53 -61.54
CA ALA A 517 -16.32 77.65 -62.50
C ALA A 517 -17.63 77.13 -61.87
N GLU A 518 -18.75 77.76 -62.21
CA GLU A 518 -20.07 77.31 -61.80
C GLU A 518 -20.19 75.80 -62.09
N PRO A 519 -20.49 74.97 -61.07
CA PRO A 519 -20.41 73.54 -61.21
C PRO A 519 -21.43 73.06 -62.24
N THR A 520 -20.98 72.21 -63.15
CA THR A 520 -21.84 71.63 -64.19
C THR A 520 -22.92 70.76 -63.52
N GLU A 521 -24.11 70.60 -64.13
CA GLU A 521 -25.20 69.77 -63.55
C GLU A 521 -24.74 68.36 -63.14
N MET A 522 -23.81 67.77 -63.89
CA MET A 522 -23.16 66.49 -63.58
C MET A 522 -22.35 66.54 -62.26
N GLU A 523 -21.64 67.63 -61.99
CA GLU A 523 -20.84 67.81 -60.78
C GLU A 523 -21.74 68.01 -59.56
N LEU A 524 -22.86 68.72 -59.71
CA LEU A 524 -23.88 68.84 -58.67
C LEU A 524 -24.55 67.49 -58.36
N GLU A 525 -24.79 66.64 -59.36
CA GLU A 525 -25.26 65.28 -59.15
C GLU A 525 -24.22 64.40 -58.43
N ILE A 526 -22.94 64.51 -58.80
CA ILE A 526 -21.85 63.79 -58.13
C ILE A 526 -21.76 64.19 -56.66
N LEU A 527 -21.81 65.49 -56.35
CA LEU A 527 -21.81 65.99 -54.98
C LEU A 527 -23.04 65.51 -54.18
N LYS A 528 -24.24 65.50 -54.79
CA LYS A 528 -25.44 64.94 -54.15
C LYS A 528 -25.30 63.45 -53.85
N ARG A 529 -24.73 62.67 -54.78
CA ARG A 529 -24.48 61.23 -54.59
C ARG A 529 -23.43 60.98 -53.50
N GLU A 530 -22.36 61.77 -53.48
CA GLU A 530 -21.32 61.71 -52.44
C GLU A 530 -21.86 62.08 -51.07
N LYS A 531 -22.73 63.10 -51.00
CA LYS A 531 -23.43 63.51 -49.78
C LYS A 531 -24.31 62.39 -49.23
N ILE A 532 -25.18 61.80 -50.06
CA ILE A 532 -26.03 60.66 -49.66
C ILE A 532 -25.18 59.48 -49.18
N LYS A 533 -24.08 59.18 -49.89
CA LYS A 533 -23.13 58.13 -49.51
C LYS A 533 -22.48 58.42 -48.15
N ASN A 534 -22.03 59.65 -47.91
CA ASN A 534 -21.40 60.05 -46.66
C ASN A 534 -22.39 59.99 -45.47
N LEU A 535 -23.64 60.40 -45.67
CA LEU A 535 -24.71 60.26 -44.67
C LEU A 535 -25.01 58.79 -44.33
N TYR A 536 -25.13 57.93 -45.35
CA TYR A 536 -25.31 56.50 -45.14
C TYR A 536 -24.13 55.87 -44.40
N LEU A 537 -22.89 56.23 -44.79
CA LEU A 537 -21.68 55.74 -44.13
C LEU A 537 -21.59 56.22 -42.68
N GLN A 538 -21.97 57.45 -42.38
CA GLN A 538 -22.04 58.00 -41.03
C GLN A 538 -22.99 57.17 -40.15
N ASP A 539 -24.22 56.94 -40.60
CA ASP A 539 -25.21 56.14 -39.87
C ASP A 539 -24.77 54.66 -39.72
N SER A 540 -24.21 54.06 -40.79
CA SER A 540 -23.63 52.71 -40.73
C SER A 540 -22.50 52.62 -39.69
N LEU A 541 -21.60 53.61 -39.61
CA LEU A 541 -20.51 53.61 -38.65
C LEU A 541 -21.01 53.77 -37.22
N ILE A 542 -22.01 54.63 -36.98
CA ILE A 542 -22.63 54.80 -35.66
C ILE A 542 -23.36 53.51 -35.25
N LYS A 543 -24.11 52.88 -36.14
CA LYS A 543 -24.76 51.58 -35.90
C LYS A 543 -23.74 50.49 -35.57
N LYS A 544 -22.59 50.46 -36.25
CA LYS A 544 -21.51 49.52 -35.95
C LYS A 544 -20.91 49.77 -34.56
N ILE A 545 -20.65 51.03 -34.19
CA ILE A 545 -20.15 51.39 -32.85
C ILE A 545 -21.15 50.95 -31.78
N ASN A 546 -22.45 51.24 -31.97
CA ASN A 546 -23.50 50.84 -31.03
C ASN A 546 -23.63 49.31 -30.92
N ALA A 547 -23.52 48.58 -32.04
CA ALA A 547 -23.54 47.13 -32.04
C ALA A 547 -22.36 46.52 -31.26
N LEU A 548 -21.14 47.06 -31.43
CA LEU A 548 -19.95 46.62 -30.67
C LEU A 548 -20.15 46.81 -29.16
N VAL A 549 -20.70 47.95 -28.76
CA VAL A 549 -20.96 48.26 -27.34
C VAL A 549 -22.04 47.33 -26.76
N ILE A 550 -23.14 47.10 -27.49
CA ILE A 550 -24.21 46.20 -27.06
C ILE A 550 -23.71 44.75 -26.95
N ASN A 551 -22.92 44.29 -27.92
CA ASN A 551 -22.35 42.95 -27.91
C ASN A 551 -21.44 42.74 -26.70
N PHE A 552 -20.57 43.71 -26.41
CA PHE A 552 -19.71 43.66 -25.22
C PHE A 552 -20.52 43.59 -23.92
N ASP A 553 -21.50 44.48 -23.75
CA ASP A 553 -22.35 44.50 -22.55
C ASP A 553 -23.16 43.19 -22.41
N ALA A 554 -23.59 42.57 -23.51
CA ALA A 554 -24.27 41.28 -23.52
C ALA A 554 -23.34 40.13 -23.06
N GLU A 555 -22.12 40.05 -23.59
CA GLU A 555 -21.13 39.06 -23.17
C GLU A 555 -20.76 39.20 -21.69
N LEU A 556 -20.61 40.44 -21.22
CA LEU A 556 -20.40 40.74 -19.81
C LEU A 556 -21.57 40.20 -18.97
N ARG A 557 -22.83 40.49 -19.33
CA ARG A 557 -23.99 39.97 -18.59
C ARG A 557 -24.03 38.44 -18.53
N VAL A 558 -23.72 37.77 -19.63
CA VAL A 558 -23.64 36.29 -19.68
C VAL A 558 -22.55 35.79 -18.73
N LEU A 559 -21.37 36.40 -18.75
CA LEU A 559 -20.27 36.02 -17.87
C LEU A 559 -20.57 36.32 -16.40
N ARG A 560 -21.28 37.42 -16.10
CA ARG A 560 -21.76 37.77 -14.76
C ARG A 560 -22.69 36.69 -14.22
N HIS A 561 -23.64 36.24 -15.02
CA HIS A 561 -24.55 35.15 -14.62
C HIS A 561 -23.78 33.86 -14.34
N LYS A 562 -22.83 33.49 -15.20
CA LYS A 562 -21.94 32.33 -14.98
C LYS A 562 -21.09 32.47 -13.71
N LYS A 563 -20.56 33.67 -13.44
CA LYS A 563 -19.80 33.95 -12.21
C LYS A 563 -20.68 33.81 -10.97
N LEU A 564 -21.89 34.36 -10.97
CA LEU A 564 -22.83 34.22 -9.84
C LEU A 564 -23.16 32.75 -9.55
N GLN A 565 -23.43 31.96 -10.60
CA GLN A 565 -23.66 30.52 -10.44
C GLN A 565 -22.41 29.82 -9.87
N LEU A 566 -21.22 30.22 -10.31
CA LEU A 566 -19.97 29.69 -9.79
C LEU A 566 -19.74 30.13 -8.33
N ASP A 567 -20.05 31.36 -7.94
CA ASP A 567 -19.91 31.86 -6.56
C ASP A 567 -20.73 31.02 -5.59
N VAL A 568 -21.97 30.66 -5.95
CA VAL A 568 -22.80 29.73 -5.17
C VAL A 568 -22.12 28.36 -5.05
N GLN A 569 -21.56 27.83 -6.13
CA GLN A 569 -20.82 26.56 -6.10
C GLN A 569 -19.54 26.65 -5.26
N MET A 570 -18.83 27.78 -5.28
CA MET A 570 -17.63 27.99 -4.48
C MET A 570 -17.98 28.05 -2.99
N LYS A 571 -19.04 28.78 -2.61
CA LYS A 571 -19.51 28.78 -1.22
C LYS A 571 -19.96 27.41 -0.75
N HIS A 572 -20.64 26.65 -1.60
CA HIS A 572 -20.99 25.26 -1.30
C HIS A 572 -19.76 24.36 -1.14
N ALA A 573 -18.74 24.55 -1.99
CA ALA A 573 -17.48 23.83 -1.89
C ALA A 573 -16.70 24.21 -0.62
N ASP A 574 -16.68 25.49 -0.25
CA ASP A 574 -16.05 25.98 0.99
C ASP A 574 -16.77 25.41 2.22
N LEU A 575 -18.11 25.34 2.23
CA LEU A 575 -18.87 24.70 3.30
C LEU A 575 -18.58 23.21 3.42
N ARG A 576 -18.53 22.49 2.28
CA ARG A 576 -18.12 21.08 2.27
C ARG A 576 -16.69 20.89 2.74
N TYR A 577 -15.79 21.80 2.39
CA TYR A 577 -14.41 21.77 2.83
C TYR A 577 -14.33 21.86 4.36
N ILE A 578 -15.11 22.76 4.97
CA ILE A 578 -15.20 22.89 6.43
C ILE A 578 -15.71 21.60 7.06
N THR A 579 -16.85 21.05 6.59
CA THR A 579 -17.39 19.78 7.11
C THR A 579 -16.37 18.64 6.96
N TRP A 580 -15.68 18.54 5.82
CA TRP A 580 -14.66 17.52 5.60
C TRP A 580 -13.42 17.69 6.46
N TYR A 581 -13.07 18.93 6.79
CA TYR A 581 -11.99 19.24 7.71
C TYR A 581 -12.38 18.86 9.15
N GLU A 582 -13.59 19.15 9.58
CA GLU A 582 -14.13 18.70 10.87
C GLU A 582 -14.15 17.16 10.97
N GLU A 583 -14.61 16.48 9.92
CA GLU A 583 -14.52 15.01 9.83
C GLU A 583 -13.06 14.53 9.95
N LEU A 584 -12.11 15.21 9.31
CA LEU A 584 -10.69 14.86 9.38
C LEU A 584 -10.13 15.01 10.79
N LEU A 585 -10.51 16.05 11.52
CA LEU A 585 -10.11 16.24 12.91
C LEU A 585 -10.61 15.09 13.79
N ILE A 586 -11.89 14.70 13.66
CA ILE A 586 -12.45 13.55 14.39
C ILE A 586 -11.72 12.26 14.02
N LEU A 587 -11.42 12.04 12.73
CA LEU A 587 -10.71 10.85 12.28
C LEU A 587 -9.29 10.78 12.83
N ASN A 588 -8.56 11.90 12.87
CA ASN A 588 -7.20 11.97 13.43
C ASN A 588 -7.16 11.53 14.90
N ASP A 589 -8.13 11.97 15.70
CA ASP A 589 -8.19 11.63 17.13
C ASP A 589 -8.47 10.13 17.36
N VAL A 590 -9.27 9.53 16.49
CA VAL A 590 -9.78 8.15 16.59
C VAL A 590 -8.84 7.13 15.93
N GLU A 591 -7.99 7.56 14.99
CA GLU A 591 -7.17 6.67 14.15
C GLU A 591 -6.18 5.81 14.95
N LYS A 592 -5.54 6.36 15.98
CA LYS A 592 -4.57 5.60 16.79
C LYS A 592 -5.23 4.42 17.48
N THR A 593 -6.33 4.69 18.18
CA THR A 593 -7.12 3.67 18.88
C THR A 593 -7.73 2.65 17.93
N GLU A 594 -8.17 3.07 16.74
CA GLU A 594 -8.68 2.15 15.71
C GLU A 594 -7.60 1.20 15.21
N ASN A 595 -6.40 1.72 14.94
CA ASN A 595 -5.26 0.93 14.48
C ASN A 595 -4.80 -0.07 15.55
N ASP A 596 -4.83 0.31 16.83
CA ASP A 596 -4.48 -0.57 17.94
C ASP A 596 -5.49 -1.72 18.06
N LEU A 597 -6.80 -1.44 18.02
CA LEU A 597 -7.86 -2.45 18.07
C LEU A 597 -7.84 -3.36 16.84
N GLN A 598 -7.66 -2.78 15.65
CA GLN A 598 -7.53 -3.54 14.41
C GLN A 598 -6.27 -4.43 14.46
N GLY A 599 -5.17 -3.93 15.01
CA GLY A 599 -3.94 -4.68 15.26
C GLY A 599 -4.20 -5.91 16.13
N ARG A 600 -4.88 -5.74 17.28
CA ARG A 600 -5.27 -6.85 18.17
C ARG A 600 -6.13 -7.91 17.47
N VAL A 601 -7.10 -7.50 16.66
CA VAL A 601 -7.92 -8.45 15.88
C VAL A 601 -7.06 -9.20 14.87
N THR A 602 -6.12 -8.54 14.19
CA THR A 602 -5.24 -9.21 13.22
C THR A 602 -4.29 -10.21 13.88
N THR A 603 -3.73 -9.89 15.06
CA THR A 603 -2.87 -10.82 15.79
C THR A 603 -3.67 -12.04 16.25
N LEU A 604 -4.83 -11.85 16.88
CA LEU A 604 -5.70 -12.95 17.33
C LEU A 604 -6.20 -13.82 16.16
N ARG A 605 -6.51 -13.24 15.01
CA ARG A 605 -6.88 -14.02 13.81
C ARG A 605 -5.70 -14.87 13.32
N SER A 606 -4.49 -14.33 13.31
CA SER A 606 -3.30 -15.12 12.95
C SER A 606 -3.02 -16.24 13.96
N GLU A 607 -3.28 -16.03 15.25
CA GLU A 607 -3.19 -17.06 16.28
C GLU A 607 -4.29 -18.12 16.14
N GLN A 608 -5.50 -17.74 15.75
CA GLN A 608 -6.58 -18.67 15.43
C GLN A 608 -6.20 -19.57 14.26
N GLU A 609 -5.68 -19.00 13.16
CA GLU A 609 -5.24 -19.78 12.00
C GLU A 609 -4.06 -20.73 12.37
N ALA A 610 -3.13 -20.27 13.20
CA ALA A 610 -2.01 -21.08 13.68
C ALA A 610 -2.45 -22.20 14.64
N THR A 611 -3.42 -21.95 15.51
CA THR A 611 -3.97 -22.99 16.40
C THR A 611 -4.84 -23.97 15.62
N GLN A 612 -5.66 -23.51 14.67
CA GLN A 612 -6.50 -24.36 13.84
C GLN A 612 -5.67 -25.27 12.92
N SER A 613 -4.58 -24.76 12.32
CA SER A 613 -3.66 -25.59 11.53
C SER A 613 -2.96 -26.67 12.38
N LYS A 614 -2.59 -26.36 13.63
CA LYS A 614 -2.11 -27.37 14.60
C LYS A 614 -3.20 -28.39 14.92
N VAL A 615 -4.43 -27.96 15.18
CA VAL A 615 -5.57 -28.89 15.44
C VAL A 615 -5.75 -29.85 14.27
N ASN A 616 -5.71 -29.35 13.03
CA ASN A 616 -5.84 -30.17 11.83
C ASN A 616 -4.67 -31.15 11.64
N SER A 617 -3.43 -30.77 11.94
CA SER A 617 -2.28 -31.68 11.84
C SER A 617 -2.32 -32.80 12.90
N TYR A 618 -2.78 -32.50 14.11
CA TYR A 618 -3.01 -33.52 15.13
C TYR A 618 -4.19 -34.45 14.80
N LEU A 619 -5.22 -33.96 14.09
CA LEU A 619 -6.29 -34.81 13.55
C LEU A 619 -5.75 -35.82 12.54
N ALA A 620 -4.94 -35.37 11.58
CA ALA A 620 -4.31 -36.25 10.60
C ALA A 620 -3.43 -37.32 11.28
N LEU A 621 -2.60 -36.93 12.26
CA LEU A 621 -1.76 -37.87 13.01
C LEU A 621 -2.59 -38.87 13.84
N MET A 622 -3.75 -38.45 14.36
CA MET A 622 -4.70 -39.34 15.03
C MET A 622 -5.33 -40.34 14.06
N GLU A 623 -5.65 -39.94 12.83
CA GLU A 623 -6.15 -40.84 11.79
C GLU A 623 -5.10 -41.88 11.37
N ASP A 624 -3.85 -41.45 11.20
CA ASP A 624 -2.73 -42.34 10.85
C ASP A 624 -2.49 -43.41 11.93
N THR A 625 -2.36 -42.99 13.20
CA THR A 625 -2.17 -43.92 14.34
C THR A 625 -3.37 -44.84 14.53
N ASN A 626 -4.59 -44.36 14.30
CA ASN A 626 -5.78 -45.22 14.29
C ASN A 626 -5.74 -46.26 13.16
N SER A 627 -5.26 -45.89 11.97
CA SER A 627 -5.05 -46.81 10.85
C SER A 627 -4.04 -47.91 11.20
N GLU A 628 -2.96 -47.57 11.92
CA GLU A 628 -1.94 -48.51 12.39
C GLU A 628 -2.48 -49.45 13.46
N ILE A 629 -3.29 -48.94 14.39
CA ILE A 629 -4.01 -49.76 15.36
C ILE A 629 -4.93 -50.76 14.65
N VAL A 630 -5.62 -50.35 13.58
CA VAL A 630 -6.45 -51.25 12.76
C VAL A 630 -5.59 -52.32 12.09
N LYS A 631 -4.47 -51.95 11.44
CA LYS A 631 -3.52 -52.90 10.83
C LYS A 631 -2.97 -53.90 11.84
N LEU A 632 -2.60 -53.47 13.05
CA LEU A 632 -2.12 -54.35 14.12
C LEU A 632 -3.23 -55.29 14.64
N ARG A 633 -4.47 -54.81 14.75
CA ARG A 633 -5.63 -55.67 15.09
C ARG A 633 -5.88 -56.72 14.01
N GLU A 634 -5.74 -56.37 12.73
CA GLU A 634 -5.87 -57.30 11.62
C GLU A 634 -4.75 -58.34 11.61
N ARG A 635 -3.48 -57.94 11.84
CA ARG A 635 -2.35 -58.87 12.02
C ARG A 635 -2.57 -59.83 13.19
N LYS A 636 -3.08 -59.34 14.32
CA LYS A 636 -3.46 -60.18 15.48
C LYS A 636 -4.57 -61.18 15.12
N LYS A 637 -5.60 -60.75 14.38
CA LYS A 637 -6.67 -61.65 13.87
C LYS A 637 -6.12 -62.68 12.89
N ALA A 638 -5.23 -62.28 11.98
CA ALA A 638 -4.60 -63.18 11.00
C ALA A 638 -3.70 -64.24 11.69
N LEU A 639 -2.93 -63.84 12.71
CA LEU A 639 -2.11 -64.76 13.51
C LEU A 639 -3.00 -65.72 14.32
N TYR A 640 -4.10 -65.24 14.87
CA TYR A 640 -5.07 -66.12 15.54
C TYR A 640 -5.75 -67.09 14.56
N ALA A 641 -6.02 -66.65 13.33
CA ALA A 641 -6.56 -67.50 12.27
C ALA A 641 -5.55 -68.55 11.79
N SER A 642 -4.26 -68.20 11.65
CA SER A 642 -3.20 -69.16 11.32
C SER A 642 -3.00 -70.18 12.44
N PHE A 643 -3.02 -69.74 13.70
CA PHE A 643 -3.02 -70.63 14.86
C PHE A 643 -4.21 -71.60 14.84
N ARG A 644 -5.42 -71.10 14.58
CA ARG A 644 -6.62 -71.93 14.49
C ARG A 644 -6.53 -72.94 13.34
N ALA A 645 -5.93 -72.56 12.22
CA ALA A 645 -5.69 -73.46 11.09
C ALA A 645 -4.67 -74.56 11.45
N SER A 646 -3.60 -74.24 12.18
CA SER A 646 -2.60 -75.21 12.65
C SER A 646 -3.12 -76.19 13.70
N LEU A 647 -4.18 -75.85 14.43
CA LEU A 647 -4.78 -76.73 15.44
C LEU A 647 -5.64 -77.85 14.84
N GLY A 648 -6.19 -77.72 13.63
CA GLY A 648 -7.10 -78.71 13.03
C GLY A 648 -8.43 -78.90 13.79
N GLU A 649 -9.42 -79.56 13.17
CA GLU A 649 -10.80 -79.61 13.68
C GLU A 649 -10.99 -80.55 14.89
N ASN A 650 -10.04 -81.44 15.21
CA ASN A 650 -10.22 -82.51 16.22
C ASN A 650 -9.03 -82.70 17.18
N ASN A 651 -8.48 -81.62 17.76
CA ASN A 651 -7.37 -81.71 18.71
C ASN A 651 -7.82 -81.62 20.18
N LYS A 652 -7.60 -82.69 20.97
CA LYS A 652 -7.93 -82.77 22.42
C LYS A 652 -7.24 -81.68 23.26
N PHE A 653 -6.11 -81.16 22.77
CA PHE A 653 -5.32 -80.11 23.43
C PHE A 653 -5.64 -78.69 22.94
N ALA A 654 -6.63 -78.47 22.06
CA ALA A 654 -6.93 -77.14 21.50
C ALA A 654 -7.31 -76.11 22.58
N ARG A 655 -8.05 -76.51 23.63
CA ARG A 655 -8.33 -75.66 24.78
C ARG A 655 -7.07 -75.28 25.56
N PHE A 656 -6.14 -76.23 25.73
CA PHE A 656 -4.87 -76.01 26.42
C PHE A 656 -3.95 -75.08 25.60
N LEU A 657 -3.74 -75.37 24.32
CA LEU A 657 -2.89 -74.55 23.44
C LEU A 657 -3.44 -73.14 23.25
N THR A 658 -4.77 -72.96 23.19
CA THR A 658 -5.39 -71.63 23.13
C THR A 658 -5.20 -70.86 24.45
N LYS A 659 -5.23 -71.54 25.61
CA LYS A 659 -4.88 -70.95 26.91
C LYS A 659 -3.40 -70.57 26.97
N VAL A 660 -2.50 -71.43 26.48
CA VAL A 660 -1.04 -71.15 26.42
C VAL A 660 -0.75 -69.94 25.54
N LEU A 661 -1.39 -69.85 24.37
CA LEU A 661 -1.27 -68.71 23.46
C LEU A 661 -1.76 -67.43 24.16
N LYS A 662 -2.92 -67.47 24.84
CA LYS A 662 -3.56 -66.31 25.51
C LYS A 662 -2.94 -65.90 26.85
N LYS A 663 -2.09 -66.73 27.46
CA LYS A 663 -1.54 -66.47 28.81
C LYS A 663 -0.50 -65.36 28.74
N LYS A 664 -0.82 -64.21 29.34
CA LYS A 664 0.09 -63.07 29.50
C LYS A 664 1.19 -63.40 30.51
N ILE A 665 2.46 -63.24 30.13
CA ILE A 665 3.56 -63.26 31.10
C ILE A 665 3.71 -61.84 31.63
N LYS A 666 3.69 -61.69 32.95
CA LYS A 666 4.02 -60.43 33.63
C LYS A 666 5.54 -60.25 33.51
N CYS A 667 6.00 -59.63 32.43
CA CYS A 667 7.42 -59.34 32.24
C CYS A 667 7.83 -58.27 33.27
N MET A 668 8.62 -58.64 34.27
CA MET A 668 9.30 -57.66 35.12
C MET A 668 10.41 -57.01 34.30
N GLU A 669 10.14 -55.84 33.74
CA GLU A 669 11.21 -54.95 33.29
C GLU A 669 12.10 -54.63 34.51
N LYS A 670 13.36 -55.04 34.44
CA LYS A 670 14.40 -54.58 35.35
C LYS A 670 14.48 -53.06 35.23
N LYS A 671 14.11 -52.35 36.29
CA LYS A 671 14.45 -50.93 36.50
C LYS A 671 15.96 -50.78 36.38
N VAL A 672 16.44 -50.27 35.25
CA VAL A 672 17.74 -49.59 35.18
C VAL A 672 17.49 -48.18 35.70
N LYS A 673 18.04 -47.90 36.89
CA LYS A 673 18.17 -46.54 37.43
C LYS A 673 18.92 -45.68 36.41
N ARG A 674 18.27 -44.63 35.90
CA ARG A 674 18.96 -43.40 35.52
C ARG A 674 18.36 -42.30 36.38
N GLU A 675 19.20 -41.79 37.25
CA GLU A 675 18.98 -40.58 38.03
C GLU A 675 18.75 -39.41 37.06
N ALA A 676 17.68 -38.67 37.33
CA ALA A 676 17.51 -37.30 36.88
C ALA A 676 16.69 -36.60 37.97
N ASP A 677 17.41 -36.14 39.00
CA ASP A 677 16.99 -34.95 39.72
C ASP A 677 17.03 -33.80 38.71
N GLU A 678 15.88 -33.21 38.42
CA GLU A 678 15.69 -31.78 38.61
C GLU A 678 14.20 -31.44 38.61
N LYS A 679 13.83 -30.87 39.74
CA LYS A 679 12.52 -30.46 40.21
C LYS A 679 12.24 -29.05 39.68
N TYR A 680 11.13 -28.82 38.98
CA TYR A 680 10.37 -27.57 39.11
C TYR A 680 8.86 -27.80 38.92
N GLU A 681 8.16 -27.37 39.95
CA GLU A 681 6.72 -27.25 40.22
C GLU A 681 5.86 -26.73 39.05
N SER A 682 4.63 -27.24 38.93
CA SER A 682 3.43 -26.44 39.25
C SER A 682 2.13 -27.23 39.02
N GLU A 683 1.39 -27.30 40.12
CA GLU A 683 0.02 -27.74 40.39
C GLU A 683 -1.02 -27.48 39.29
N TRP A 684 -1.97 -28.42 39.12
CA TRP A 684 -3.38 -28.24 39.49
C TRP A 684 -4.06 -29.61 39.54
N GLU A 685 -4.51 -29.97 40.73
CA GLU A 685 -5.47 -31.04 41.02
C GLU A 685 -6.82 -30.75 40.37
N SER A 686 -7.48 -31.80 39.88
CA SER A 686 -8.93 -31.90 39.90
C SER A 686 -9.28 -33.37 39.89
N ASP A 687 -9.43 -33.90 41.09
CA ASP A 687 -10.02 -35.19 41.39
C ASP A 687 -11.51 -35.18 41.00
N GLU A 688 -11.87 -36.03 40.05
CA GLU A 688 -13.22 -36.56 39.90
C GLU A 688 -13.07 -38.07 39.75
N ALA A 689 -12.99 -38.72 40.91
CA ALA A 689 -13.06 -40.16 41.05
C ALA A 689 -14.45 -40.64 40.59
N SER A 690 -14.55 -41.17 39.38
CA SER A 690 -15.72 -41.94 38.97
C SER A 690 -15.60 -43.35 39.52
N THR A 691 -16.15 -43.52 40.72
CA THR A 691 -16.58 -44.78 41.29
C THR A 691 -17.63 -45.40 40.37
N LEU A 692 -17.23 -46.44 39.63
CA LEU A 692 -18.17 -47.36 39.03
C LEU A 692 -17.71 -48.77 39.40
N GLY A 693 -18.19 -49.20 40.57
CA GLY A 693 -18.19 -50.59 40.97
C GLY A 693 -19.01 -51.38 39.96
N SER A 694 -18.33 -52.24 39.21
CA SER A 694 -18.93 -53.48 38.74
C SER A 694 -18.20 -54.58 39.49
N ASP A 695 -18.79 -54.91 40.64
CA ASP A 695 -18.63 -56.19 41.30
C ASP A 695 -19.08 -57.26 40.29
N GLU A 696 -18.11 -57.96 39.70
CA GLU A 696 -18.35 -59.27 39.11
C GLU A 696 -17.35 -60.18 39.78
N GLU A 697 -17.93 -61.07 40.58
CA GLU A 697 -17.29 -61.87 41.58
C GLU A 697 -16.19 -62.79 41.02
N ASP A 698 -15.27 -63.07 41.94
CA ASP A 698 -14.39 -64.22 41.98
C ASP A 698 -14.76 -65.38 41.05
N SER A 699 -13.97 -65.54 40.00
CA SER A 699 -13.60 -66.86 39.52
C SER A 699 -12.11 -67.03 39.72
N ARG A 700 -11.73 -67.19 40.99
CA ARG A 700 -10.49 -67.80 41.44
C ARG A 700 -10.45 -69.25 40.94
N SER A 701 -10.15 -69.43 39.66
CA SER A 701 -9.67 -70.72 39.17
C SER A 701 -8.23 -70.85 39.62
N GLU A 702 -7.97 -71.78 40.51
CA GLU A 702 -6.65 -72.35 40.82
C GLU A 702 -5.76 -72.31 39.57
N ASP A 703 -4.77 -71.41 39.58
CA ASP A 703 -3.65 -71.45 38.64
C ASP A 703 -2.84 -72.68 39.05
N GLU A 704 -3.22 -73.85 38.51
CA GLU A 704 -2.23 -74.90 38.28
C GLU A 704 -1.10 -74.22 37.53
N VAL A 705 0.06 -74.15 38.19
CA VAL A 705 1.31 -73.65 37.62
C VAL A 705 1.70 -74.60 36.50
N PHE A 706 1.10 -74.42 35.34
CA PHE A 706 1.51 -75.07 34.10
C PHE A 706 2.83 -74.44 33.69
N ASP A 707 3.91 -75.16 33.98
CA ASP A 707 5.24 -74.87 33.45
C ASP A 707 5.19 -74.99 31.92
N VAL A 708 5.34 -73.85 31.27
CA VAL A 708 5.19 -73.66 29.80
C VAL A 708 6.26 -74.44 29.03
N SER A 709 7.27 -74.98 29.71
CA SER A 709 8.40 -75.71 29.14
C SER A 709 8.15 -77.20 28.92
N ILE A 710 7.09 -77.80 29.50
CA ILE A 710 6.88 -79.25 29.47
C ILE A 710 5.74 -79.63 28.53
N CYS A 711 6.10 -80.31 27.43
CA CYS A 711 5.16 -80.91 26.49
C CYS A 711 4.36 -82.05 27.17
N PRO A 712 3.02 -82.03 27.15
CA PRO A 712 2.22 -83.13 27.68
C PRO A 712 2.54 -84.45 26.96
N LYS A 713 2.62 -85.56 27.70
CA LYS A 713 2.81 -86.90 27.13
C LYS A 713 1.62 -87.20 26.20
N ASN A 714 1.85 -87.19 24.88
CA ASN A 714 0.90 -87.34 23.76
C ASN A 714 0.50 -86.05 22.99
N CYS A 715 1.25 -84.95 23.13
CA CYS A 715 1.14 -83.80 22.20
C CYS A 715 2.32 -83.81 21.20
N ASP A 716 2.06 -83.47 19.94
CA ASP A 716 3.12 -83.32 18.93
C ASP A 716 4.06 -82.18 19.32
N LYS A 717 5.34 -82.51 19.50
CA LYS A 717 6.40 -81.55 19.87
C LYS A 717 6.48 -80.37 18.89
N ALA A 718 6.24 -80.62 17.61
CA ALA A 718 6.24 -79.60 16.56
C ALA A 718 5.07 -78.61 16.68
N LEU A 719 3.84 -79.08 16.97
CA LEU A 719 2.67 -78.21 17.18
C LEU A 719 2.83 -77.35 18.43
N PHE A 720 3.41 -77.90 19.49
CA PHE A 720 3.69 -77.17 20.72
C PHE A 720 4.75 -76.09 20.51
N GLN A 721 5.87 -76.40 19.85
CA GLN A 721 6.91 -75.42 19.49
C GLN A 721 6.38 -74.32 18.57
N ASN A 722 5.57 -74.67 17.57
CA ASN A 722 4.91 -73.68 16.70
C ASN A 722 3.93 -72.79 17.48
N THR A 723 3.23 -73.34 18.48
CA THR A 723 2.35 -72.57 19.37
C THR A 723 3.15 -71.57 20.22
N ILE A 724 4.35 -71.95 20.67
CA ILE A 724 5.25 -71.05 21.41
C ILE A 724 5.77 -69.92 20.50
N GLN A 725 6.19 -70.23 19.27
CA GLN A 725 6.63 -69.21 18.31
C GLN A 725 5.49 -68.26 17.90
N LEU A 726 4.28 -68.77 17.71
CA LEU A 726 3.09 -67.94 17.46
C LEU A 726 2.72 -67.09 18.68
N ARG A 727 2.99 -67.60 19.89
CA ARG A 727 2.80 -66.84 21.13
C ARG A 727 3.78 -65.68 21.25
N GLU A 728 5.05 -65.87 20.93
CA GLU A 728 6.05 -64.78 20.91
C GLU A 728 5.61 -63.68 19.93
N LYS A 729 5.29 -64.06 18.70
CA LYS A 729 4.76 -63.12 17.68
C LYS A 729 3.46 -62.44 18.11
N TRP A 730 2.59 -63.14 18.86
CA TRP A 730 1.39 -62.52 19.42
C TRP A 730 1.73 -61.53 20.53
N LEU A 731 2.65 -61.85 21.42
CA LEU A 731 3.08 -60.93 22.47
C LEU A 731 3.73 -59.67 21.87
N ASP A 732 4.55 -59.79 20.82
CA ASP A 732 5.14 -58.65 20.12
C ASP A 732 4.07 -57.74 19.46
N ILE A 733 3.07 -58.35 18.81
CA ILE A 733 1.93 -57.61 18.22
C ILE A 733 1.06 -56.99 19.33
N GLU A 734 0.88 -57.67 20.46
CA GLU A 734 0.11 -57.14 21.58
C GLU A 734 0.83 -55.98 22.29
N GLU A 735 2.15 -56.08 22.45
CA GLU A 735 2.99 -55.03 22.99
C GLU A 735 2.97 -53.79 22.08
N SER A 736 3.20 -53.97 20.77
CA SER A 736 3.09 -52.87 19.80
C SER A 736 1.69 -52.25 19.78
N LEU A 737 0.62 -53.05 19.86
CA LEU A 737 -0.75 -52.55 19.94
C LEU A 737 -0.97 -51.74 21.24
N THR A 738 -0.40 -52.15 22.37
CA THR A 738 -0.47 -51.35 23.61
C THR A 738 0.36 -50.07 23.54
N LYS A 739 1.53 -50.09 22.89
CA LYS A 739 2.36 -48.89 22.65
C LYS A 739 1.61 -47.89 21.77
N GLU A 740 1.06 -48.33 20.64
CA GLU A 740 0.27 -47.47 19.75
C GLU A 740 -1.00 -46.94 20.41
N LYS A 741 -1.69 -47.75 21.23
CA LYS A 741 -2.82 -47.27 22.04
C LYS A 741 -2.41 -46.19 23.04
N ARG A 742 -1.24 -46.29 23.66
CA ARG A 742 -0.71 -45.25 24.56
C ARG A 742 -0.34 -43.98 23.79
N VAL A 743 0.24 -44.12 22.59
CA VAL A 743 0.53 -42.99 21.69
C VAL A 743 -0.76 -42.29 21.29
N ALA A 744 -1.78 -43.02 20.82
CA ALA A 744 -3.09 -42.48 20.46
C ALA A 744 -3.78 -41.80 21.66
N ALA A 745 -3.68 -42.35 22.88
CA ALA A 745 -4.23 -41.72 24.08
C ALA A 745 -3.50 -40.39 24.40
N ASN A 746 -2.18 -40.35 24.26
CA ASN A 746 -1.39 -39.13 24.47
C ASN A 746 -1.67 -38.07 23.40
N LEU A 747 -1.81 -38.48 22.13
CA LEU A 747 -2.21 -37.59 21.04
C LEU A 747 -3.61 -37.03 21.27
N ARG A 748 -4.56 -37.85 21.72
CA ARG A 748 -5.92 -37.40 22.08
C ARG A 748 -5.91 -36.38 23.21
N LYS A 749 -5.06 -36.55 24.23
CA LYS A 749 -4.88 -35.55 25.31
C LYS A 749 -4.36 -34.22 24.74
N LYS A 750 -3.31 -34.26 23.91
CA LYS A 750 -2.76 -33.05 23.26
C LYS A 750 -3.77 -32.36 22.35
N TYR A 751 -4.51 -33.14 21.55
CA TYR A 751 -5.60 -32.66 20.71
C TYR A 751 -6.68 -31.94 21.53
N ASN A 752 -7.13 -32.54 22.63
CA ASN A 752 -8.15 -31.93 23.50
C ASN A 752 -7.67 -30.60 24.12
N VAL A 753 -6.38 -30.50 24.50
CA VAL A 753 -5.79 -29.25 25.00
C VAL A 753 -5.77 -28.18 23.90
N LEU A 754 -5.36 -28.55 22.68
CA LEU A 754 -5.35 -27.62 21.54
C LEU A 754 -6.75 -27.16 21.14
N VAL A 755 -7.76 -28.04 21.19
CA VAL A 755 -9.15 -27.66 20.93
C VAL A 755 -9.68 -26.68 21.99
N LYS A 756 -9.32 -26.88 23.27
CA LYS A 756 -9.66 -25.91 24.33
C LYS A 756 -8.97 -24.56 24.09
N MET A 757 -7.69 -24.57 23.71
CA MET A 757 -6.94 -23.37 23.36
C MET A 757 -7.55 -22.65 22.13
N ALA A 758 -7.91 -23.38 21.08
CA ALA A 758 -8.56 -22.83 19.89
C ALA A 758 -9.90 -22.15 20.23
N LYS A 759 -10.73 -22.78 21.08
CA LYS A 759 -11.98 -22.17 21.57
C LYS A 759 -11.75 -20.92 22.42
N ALA A 760 -10.71 -20.91 23.24
CA ALA A 760 -10.34 -19.72 24.03
C ALA A 760 -9.88 -18.57 23.13
N VAL A 761 -9.04 -18.84 22.13
CA VAL A 761 -8.60 -17.86 21.12
C VAL A 761 -9.80 -17.35 20.33
N GLU A 762 -10.70 -18.23 19.88
CA GLU A 762 -11.93 -17.84 19.18
C GLU A 762 -12.85 -16.97 20.05
N ALA A 763 -13.01 -17.28 21.33
CA ALA A 763 -13.76 -16.44 22.27
C ALA A 763 -13.11 -15.05 22.42
N SER A 764 -11.77 -14.99 22.56
CA SER A 764 -11.03 -13.73 22.65
C SER A 764 -11.07 -12.90 21.36
N LEU A 765 -11.07 -13.57 20.20
CA LEU A 765 -11.24 -12.94 18.90
C LEU A 765 -12.64 -12.34 18.78
N ASN A 766 -13.68 -13.10 19.16
CA ASN A 766 -15.05 -12.61 19.16
C ASN A 766 -15.25 -11.40 20.10
N THR A 767 -14.58 -11.35 21.25
CA THR A 767 -14.63 -10.17 22.12
C THR A 767 -13.92 -8.97 21.50
N ALA A 768 -12.73 -9.17 20.92
CA ALA A 768 -11.99 -8.10 20.26
C ALA A 768 -12.70 -7.56 19.01
N GLU A 769 -13.36 -8.44 18.23
CA GLU A 769 -14.18 -8.03 17.08
C GLU A 769 -15.41 -7.22 17.51
N ARG A 770 -16.06 -7.57 18.63
CA ARG A 770 -17.15 -6.77 19.20
C ARG A 770 -16.69 -5.41 19.71
N GLU A 771 -15.54 -5.34 20.39
CA GLU A 771 -14.95 -4.08 20.82
C GLU A 771 -14.66 -3.17 19.62
N LEU A 772 -14.07 -3.73 18.56
CA LEU A 772 -13.83 -3.01 17.31
C LEU A 772 -15.14 -2.55 16.65
N ASP A 773 -16.18 -3.39 16.62
CA ASP A 773 -17.51 -3.02 16.10
C ASP A 773 -18.12 -1.86 16.90
N THR A 774 -18.06 -1.92 18.25
CA THR A 774 -18.59 -0.86 19.12
C THR A 774 -17.84 0.45 18.92
N PHE A 775 -16.52 0.39 18.77
CA PHE A 775 -15.69 1.55 18.50
C PHE A 775 -15.98 2.16 17.12
N GLN A 776 -16.19 1.33 16.09
CA GLN A 776 -16.60 1.79 14.76
C GLN A 776 -17.98 2.45 14.80
N TRP A 777 -18.90 1.96 15.64
CA TRP A 777 -20.20 2.57 15.85
C TRP A 777 -20.10 3.93 16.55
N GLU A 778 -19.32 4.05 17.62
CA GLU A 778 -19.06 5.33 18.30
C GLU A 778 -18.42 6.37 17.36
N LYS A 779 -17.46 5.92 16.54
CA LYS A 779 -16.86 6.74 15.48
C LYS A 779 -17.92 7.25 14.50
N GLN A 780 -18.82 6.38 14.06
CA GLN A 780 -19.90 6.77 13.14
C GLN A 780 -20.89 7.73 13.81
N GLN A 781 -21.18 7.56 15.10
CA GLN A 781 -22.03 8.47 15.86
C GLN A 781 -21.42 9.88 15.94
N LYS A 782 -20.13 9.99 16.29
CA LYS A 782 -19.39 11.26 16.27
C LYS A 782 -19.39 11.93 14.90
N LEU A 783 -19.29 11.15 13.82
CA LEU A 783 -19.37 11.69 12.46
C LEU A 783 -20.79 12.13 12.07
N ASN A 784 -21.82 11.48 12.60
CA ASN A 784 -23.22 11.85 12.34
C ASN A 784 -23.65 13.12 13.09
N GLU A 785 -22.96 13.50 14.17
CA GLU A 785 -23.19 14.75 14.90
C GLU A 785 -22.77 15.99 14.09
N LEU A 786 -21.97 15.82 13.03
CA LEU A 786 -21.56 16.92 12.17
C LEU A 786 -22.70 17.41 11.28
N TYR A 787 -22.87 18.73 11.26
CA TYR A 787 -23.90 19.37 10.44
C TYR A 787 -23.44 19.48 8.98
N ALA A 788 -24.17 18.83 8.08
CA ALA A 788 -23.98 18.96 6.64
C ALA A 788 -24.97 19.98 6.05
N VAL A 789 -24.45 21.04 5.42
CA VAL A 789 -25.29 22.04 4.76
C VAL A 789 -25.65 21.60 3.34
N VAL A 790 -26.94 21.54 3.04
CA VAL A 790 -27.46 21.20 1.70
C VAL A 790 -28.35 22.35 1.19
N PRO A 791 -27.93 23.07 0.14
CA PRO A 791 -28.77 24.07 -0.48
C PRO A 791 -29.85 23.39 -1.32
N LEU A 792 -31.11 23.56 -0.93
CA LEU A 792 -32.28 23.09 -1.67
C LEU A 792 -32.96 24.26 -2.37
N LYS A 793 -33.39 24.04 -3.61
CA LYS A 793 -34.31 24.96 -4.28
C LYS A 793 -35.72 24.66 -3.81
N LEU A 794 -36.59 25.68 -3.75
CA LEU A 794 -37.96 25.53 -3.26
C LEU A 794 -38.76 24.43 -3.98
N HIS A 795 -38.56 24.25 -5.29
CA HIS A 795 -39.23 23.20 -6.07
C HIS A 795 -38.74 21.77 -5.76
N GLN A 796 -37.63 21.62 -5.04
CA GLN A 796 -37.09 20.32 -4.64
C GLN A 796 -37.66 19.84 -3.30
N VAL A 797 -38.41 20.70 -2.60
CA VAL A 797 -39.03 20.35 -1.33
C VAL A 797 -40.41 19.79 -1.64
N GLU A 798 -40.54 18.47 -1.53
CA GLU A 798 -41.82 17.74 -1.68
C GLU A 798 -42.52 17.49 -0.34
N TYR A 799 -41.87 17.89 0.77
CA TYR A 799 -42.41 17.76 2.12
C TYR A 799 -43.34 18.94 2.44
N PHE A 800 -44.64 18.71 2.29
CA PHE A 800 -45.70 19.66 2.63
C PHE A 800 -46.54 19.13 3.79
N VAL A 801 -46.78 19.96 4.80
CA VAL A 801 -47.74 19.67 5.88
C VAL A 801 -48.86 20.70 5.75
N ASN A 802 -50.10 20.26 5.53
CA ASN A 802 -51.26 21.13 5.32
C ASN A 802 -51.14 22.14 4.15
N GLY A 803 -50.37 21.81 3.11
CA GLY A 803 -50.25 22.65 1.91
C GLY A 803 -49.24 23.80 2.00
N GLU A 804 -48.58 23.97 3.14
CA GLU A 804 -47.47 24.91 3.33
C GLU A 804 -46.16 24.16 3.62
N ILE A 805 -45.02 24.80 3.32
CA ILE A 805 -43.70 24.28 3.67
C ILE A 805 -43.45 24.62 5.14
N PRO A 806 -43.26 23.63 6.03
CA PRO A 806 -42.98 23.88 7.43
C PRO A 806 -41.72 24.74 7.61
N SER A 807 -41.74 25.67 8.58
CA SER A 807 -40.56 26.47 8.92
C SER A 807 -39.44 25.65 9.56
N ASP A 808 -39.77 24.50 10.16
CA ASP A 808 -38.81 23.53 10.67
C ASP A 808 -38.91 22.22 9.87
N LEU A 809 -37.77 21.81 9.29
CA LEU A 809 -37.61 20.59 8.50
C LEU A 809 -36.85 19.50 9.27
N SER A 810 -36.70 19.64 10.60
CA SER A 810 -36.00 18.67 11.47
C SER A 810 -36.52 17.24 11.37
N GLN A 811 -37.83 17.06 11.09
CA GLN A 811 -38.46 15.75 10.93
C GLN A 811 -38.39 15.21 9.49
N ALA A 812 -37.88 15.99 8.54
CA ALA A 812 -37.81 15.61 7.13
C ALA A 812 -36.49 14.90 6.80
N LEU A 813 -36.57 13.88 5.94
CA LEU A 813 -35.39 13.15 5.47
C LEU A 813 -35.07 13.55 4.02
N VAL A 814 -33.82 13.94 3.77
CA VAL A 814 -33.37 14.33 2.43
C VAL A 814 -32.88 13.09 1.68
N PHE A 815 -33.57 12.73 0.60
CA PHE A 815 -33.17 11.66 -0.32
C PHE A 815 -32.77 12.20 -1.68
N THR A 816 -31.94 11.43 -2.40
CA THR A 816 -31.71 11.68 -3.82
C THR A 816 -32.83 11.04 -4.63
N ASN A 817 -33.35 11.73 -5.66
CA ASN A 817 -34.43 11.19 -6.49
C ASN A 817 -34.06 9.83 -7.12
N GLN A 818 -32.79 9.66 -7.50
CA GLN A 818 -32.28 8.39 -8.03
C GLN A 818 -32.38 7.25 -7.01
N SER A 819 -32.03 7.50 -5.74
CA SER A 819 -32.15 6.49 -4.68
C SER A 819 -33.61 6.13 -4.39
N LEU A 820 -34.51 7.12 -4.44
CA LEU A 820 -35.94 6.92 -4.23
C LEU A 820 -36.57 6.10 -5.37
N GLU A 821 -36.28 6.45 -6.62
CA GLU A 821 -36.71 5.67 -7.79
C GLU A 821 -36.16 4.24 -7.76
N TYR A 822 -34.89 4.07 -7.37
CA TYR A 822 -34.28 2.76 -7.23
C TYR A 822 -34.99 1.92 -6.17
N LEU A 823 -35.29 2.48 -4.99
CA LEU A 823 -36.02 1.79 -3.93
C LEU A 823 -37.43 1.40 -4.38
N GLN A 824 -38.13 2.28 -5.09
CA GLN A 824 -39.44 1.99 -5.66
C GLN A 824 -39.40 0.84 -6.67
N LYS A 825 -38.42 0.84 -7.58
CA LYS A 825 -38.19 -0.27 -8.53
C LYS A 825 -37.84 -1.56 -7.79
N ARG A 826 -36.94 -1.49 -6.81
CA ARG A 826 -36.50 -2.66 -6.04
C ARG A 826 -37.65 -3.29 -5.24
N ILE A 827 -38.62 -2.52 -4.75
CA ILE A 827 -39.83 -3.06 -4.12
C ILE A 827 -40.63 -3.93 -5.11
N VAL A 828 -40.73 -3.52 -6.37
CA VAL A 828 -41.40 -4.31 -7.42
C VAL A 828 -40.58 -5.57 -7.73
N ASP A 829 -39.26 -5.45 -7.87
CA ASP A 829 -38.37 -6.58 -8.12
C ASP A 829 -38.44 -7.62 -7.01
N LEU A 830 -38.40 -7.20 -5.73
CA LEU A 830 -38.53 -8.08 -4.57
C LEU A 830 -39.88 -8.79 -4.53
N ARG A 831 -40.96 -8.13 -4.97
CA ARG A 831 -42.27 -8.80 -5.09
C ARG A 831 -42.22 -9.90 -6.14
N ASN A 832 -41.58 -9.66 -7.28
CA ASN A 832 -41.40 -10.65 -8.33
C ASN A 832 -40.48 -11.80 -7.88
N GLU A 833 -39.34 -11.49 -7.27
CA GLU A 833 -38.42 -12.48 -6.68
C GLU A 833 -39.12 -13.34 -5.63
N LYS A 834 -39.96 -12.76 -4.76
CA LYS A 834 -40.76 -13.51 -3.79
C LYS A 834 -41.75 -14.47 -4.46
N ILE A 835 -42.35 -14.08 -5.59
CA ILE A 835 -43.23 -14.98 -6.36
C ILE A 835 -42.41 -16.12 -6.97
N MET A 836 -41.29 -15.82 -7.63
CA MET A 836 -40.40 -16.82 -8.24
C MET A 836 -39.86 -17.80 -7.19
N GLN A 837 -39.41 -17.32 -6.04
CA GLN A 837 -38.93 -18.16 -4.93
C GLN A 837 -40.03 -19.06 -4.38
N ARG A 838 -41.29 -18.58 -4.30
CA ARG A 838 -42.43 -19.41 -3.92
C ARG A 838 -42.72 -20.51 -4.95
N GLU A 839 -42.55 -20.24 -6.24
CA GLU A 839 -42.69 -21.26 -7.29
C GLU A 839 -41.57 -22.29 -7.24
N MET A 840 -40.32 -21.86 -7.05
CA MET A 840 -39.17 -22.76 -6.86
C MET A 840 -39.36 -23.63 -5.62
N TYR A 841 -39.81 -23.05 -4.50
CA TYR A 841 -40.13 -23.79 -3.29
C TYR A 841 -41.25 -24.81 -3.53
N LYS A 842 -42.31 -24.48 -4.27
CA LYS A 842 -43.36 -25.43 -4.65
C LYS A 842 -42.82 -26.58 -5.51
N LYS A 843 -41.96 -26.29 -6.50
CA LYS A 843 -41.31 -27.31 -7.34
C LYS A 843 -40.41 -28.22 -6.49
N ALA A 844 -39.59 -27.65 -5.60
CA ALA A 844 -38.75 -28.41 -4.68
C ALA A 844 -39.57 -29.30 -3.73
N GLN A 845 -40.70 -28.81 -3.22
CA GLN A 845 -41.62 -29.63 -2.42
C GLN A 845 -42.25 -30.78 -3.24
N GLN A 846 -42.59 -30.55 -4.50
CA GLN A 846 -43.09 -31.61 -5.39
C GLN A 846 -42.02 -32.66 -5.66
N GLN A 847 -40.78 -32.23 -5.96
CA GLN A 847 -39.64 -33.12 -6.14
C GLN A 847 -39.34 -33.92 -4.86
N TYR A 848 -39.38 -33.28 -3.69
CA TYR A 848 -39.21 -33.96 -2.41
C TYR A 848 -40.28 -35.05 -2.20
N LYS A 849 -41.55 -34.76 -2.52
CA LYS A 849 -42.63 -35.77 -2.46
C LYS A 849 -42.41 -36.91 -3.46
N GLN A 850 -41.99 -36.60 -4.68
CA GLN A 850 -41.64 -37.59 -5.70
C GLN A 850 -40.48 -38.48 -5.22
N LEU A 851 -39.39 -37.90 -4.74
CA LEU A 851 -38.24 -38.65 -4.21
C LEU A 851 -38.61 -39.53 -3.03
N ILE A 852 -39.55 -39.12 -2.16
CA ILE A 852 -40.07 -39.99 -1.10
C ILE A 852 -40.86 -41.16 -1.69
N GLN A 853 -41.69 -40.93 -2.70
CA GLN A 853 -42.44 -41.99 -3.38
C GLN A 853 -41.48 -42.95 -4.08
N ASP A 854 -40.53 -42.43 -4.87
CA ASP A 854 -39.50 -43.20 -5.55
C ASP A 854 -38.66 -44.00 -4.56
N LYS A 855 -38.28 -43.42 -3.41
CA LYS A 855 -37.57 -44.14 -2.35
C LYS A 855 -38.40 -45.32 -1.84
N LYS A 856 -39.70 -45.13 -1.60
CA LYS A 856 -40.59 -46.22 -1.16
C LYS A 856 -40.75 -47.28 -2.25
N GLU A 857 -40.91 -46.89 -3.51
CA GLU A 857 -40.99 -47.81 -4.64
C GLU A 857 -39.69 -48.61 -4.81
N MET A 858 -38.53 -47.96 -4.69
CA MET A 858 -37.23 -48.62 -4.71
C MET A 858 -37.05 -49.55 -3.52
N GLU A 859 -37.48 -49.17 -2.31
CA GLU A 859 -37.49 -50.06 -1.14
C GLU A 859 -38.38 -51.30 -1.37
N ILE A 860 -39.55 -51.13 -2.00
CA ILE A 860 -40.43 -52.25 -2.38
C ILE A 860 -39.76 -53.13 -3.43
N ASN A 861 -39.18 -52.54 -4.48
CA ASN A 861 -38.47 -53.27 -5.53
C ASN A 861 -37.26 -54.03 -4.98
N ILE A 862 -36.49 -53.43 -4.06
CA ILE A 862 -35.37 -54.11 -3.37
C ILE A 862 -35.90 -55.32 -2.60
N ARG A 863 -36.99 -55.18 -1.84
CA ARG A 863 -37.61 -56.32 -1.13
C ARG A 863 -38.10 -57.40 -2.07
N GLN A 864 -38.75 -57.04 -3.18
CA GLN A 864 -39.20 -58.00 -4.19
C GLN A 864 -38.02 -58.75 -4.83
N LEU A 865 -36.93 -58.05 -5.15
CA LEU A 865 -35.72 -58.67 -5.67
C LEU A 865 -35.02 -59.55 -4.64
N GLU A 866 -35.00 -59.14 -3.37
CA GLU A 866 -34.50 -59.96 -2.26
C GLU A 866 -35.34 -61.24 -2.13
N GLU A 867 -36.67 -61.14 -2.13
CA GLU A 867 -37.59 -62.28 -2.08
C GLU A 867 -37.43 -63.20 -3.30
N GLU A 868 -37.30 -62.65 -4.50
CA GLU A 868 -37.05 -63.43 -5.72
C GLU A 868 -35.69 -64.13 -5.67
N CYS A 869 -34.65 -63.44 -5.21
CA CYS A 869 -33.32 -64.03 -5.00
C CYS A 869 -33.38 -65.15 -3.96
N ASN A 870 -34.09 -64.95 -2.85
CA ASN A 870 -34.32 -65.95 -1.80
C ASN A 870 -35.08 -67.16 -2.34
N ARG A 871 -36.13 -66.94 -3.14
CA ARG A 871 -36.89 -68.02 -3.79
C ARG A 871 -36.01 -68.80 -4.77
N ILE A 872 -35.21 -68.13 -5.59
CA ILE A 872 -34.27 -68.78 -6.53
C ILE A 872 -33.19 -69.55 -5.77
N MET A 873 -32.67 -69.01 -4.66
CA MET A 873 -31.73 -69.71 -3.78
C MET A 873 -32.33 -70.97 -3.20
N MET A 874 -33.55 -70.89 -2.68
CA MET A 874 -34.26 -72.03 -2.11
C MET A 874 -34.55 -73.10 -3.18
N LEU A 875 -34.97 -72.71 -4.38
CA LEU A 875 -35.20 -73.65 -5.49
C LEU A 875 -33.91 -74.33 -5.98
N LYS A 876 -32.78 -73.60 -6.03
CA LYS A 876 -31.51 -74.14 -6.55
C LYS A 876 -30.69 -74.90 -5.51
N PHE A 877 -30.69 -74.47 -4.25
CA PHE A 877 -29.81 -75.01 -3.20
C PHE A 877 -30.55 -75.62 -2.01
N GLY A 878 -31.88 -75.50 -1.92
CA GLY A 878 -32.70 -76.02 -0.82
C GLY A 878 -32.50 -75.30 0.53
N ARG A 879 -31.62 -74.29 0.56
CA ARG A 879 -31.28 -73.47 1.73
C ARG A 879 -30.84 -72.08 1.27
N MET A 880 -30.89 -71.11 2.17
CA MET A 880 -30.31 -69.78 1.94
C MET A 880 -28.78 -69.89 1.97
N VAL A 881 -28.11 -69.37 0.94
CA VAL A 881 -26.65 -69.50 0.78
C VAL A 881 -26.02 -68.15 0.47
N ASP A 882 -24.93 -67.82 1.15
CA ASP A 882 -24.11 -66.66 0.80
C ASP A 882 -23.42 -66.90 -0.55
N PHE A 883 -23.94 -66.25 -1.59
CA PHE A 883 -23.44 -66.36 -2.95
C PHE A 883 -22.02 -65.85 -3.12
N GLU A 884 -21.58 -64.84 -2.35
CA GLU A 884 -20.23 -64.31 -2.47
C GLU A 884 -19.21 -65.34 -1.95
N ALA A 885 -19.53 -65.97 -0.82
CA ALA A 885 -18.74 -67.06 -0.26
C ALA A 885 -18.70 -68.29 -1.18
N VAL A 886 -19.81 -68.64 -1.84
CA VAL A 886 -19.84 -69.75 -2.82
C VAL A 886 -19.04 -69.42 -4.06
N GLN A 887 -19.16 -68.20 -4.60
CA GLN A 887 -18.43 -67.75 -5.78
C GLN A 887 -16.92 -67.67 -5.52
N ALA A 888 -16.51 -67.35 -4.29
CA ALA A 888 -15.10 -67.34 -3.88
C ALA A 888 -14.50 -68.75 -3.67
N ARG A 889 -15.35 -69.77 -3.42
CA ARG A 889 -14.94 -71.13 -3.01
C ARG A 889 -15.23 -72.21 -4.05
N SER A 890 -15.76 -71.84 -5.23
CA SER A 890 -16.20 -72.77 -6.28
C SER A 890 -15.07 -73.58 -6.95
N VAL A 891 -13.80 -73.30 -6.67
CA VAL A 891 -12.66 -74.09 -7.13
C VAL A 891 -11.67 -74.29 -5.99
N ASN A 892 -11.44 -75.55 -5.59
CA ASN A 892 -10.43 -75.90 -4.61
C ASN A 892 -9.07 -76.08 -5.29
N ILE A 893 -8.43 -74.95 -5.61
CA ILE A 893 -7.11 -74.89 -6.29
C ILE A 893 -6.07 -75.71 -5.51
N CYS A 894 -6.11 -75.68 -4.17
CA CYS A 894 -5.20 -76.44 -3.33
C CYS A 894 -5.34 -77.96 -3.49
N LEU A 895 -6.54 -78.47 -3.73
CA LEU A 895 -6.73 -79.92 -3.98
C LEU A 895 -6.13 -80.34 -5.32
N GLU A 896 -6.33 -79.55 -6.39
CA GLU A 896 -5.73 -79.87 -7.70
C GLU A 896 -4.20 -79.71 -7.70
N GLU A 897 -3.67 -78.73 -6.96
CA GLU A 897 -2.21 -78.58 -6.75
C GLU A 897 -1.63 -79.79 -6.00
N LEU A 898 -2.31 -80.26 -4.95
CA LEU A 898 -1.92 -81.46 -4.21
C LEU A 898 -1.98 -82.73 -5.08
N GLU A 899 -2.99 -82.89 -5.94
CA GLU A 899 -3.04 -84.02 -6.88
C GLU A 899 -1.85 -84.01 -7.84
N VAL A 900 -1.44 -82.83 -8.34
CA VAL A 900 -0.27 -82.71 -9.22
C VAL A 900 1.03 -83.02 -8.47
N GLU A 901 1.14 -82.62 -7.20
CA GLU A 901 2.28 -82.98 -6.35
C GLU A 901 2.34 -84.49 -6.09
N ILE A 902 1.20 -85.13 -5.81
CA ILE A 902 1.10 -86.59 -5.67
C ILE A 902 1.54 -87.27 -6.96
N MET A 903 1.01 -86.85 -8.11
CA MET A 903 1.39 -87.42 -9.41
C MET A 903 2.88 -87.23 -9.73
N GLN A 904 3.48 -86.12 -9.30
CA GLN A 904 4.92 -85.92 -9.47
C GLN A 904 5.72 -86.85 -8.55
N LYS A 905 5.30 -87.01 -7.30
CA LYS A 905 5.93 -87.95 -6.36
C LYS A 905 5.79 -89.39 -6.83
N GLU A 906 4.62 -89.80 -7.33
CA GLU A 906 4.40 -91.11 -7.93
C GLU A 906 5.30 -91.33 -9.15
N TYR A 907 5.52 -90.31 -9.99
CA TYR A 907 6.44 -90.40 -11.12
C TYR A 907 7.89 -90.58 -10.65
N GLU A 908 8.35 -89.81 -9.66
CA GLU A 908 9.66 -89.97 -9.02
C GLU A 908 9.83 -91.39 -8.48
N HIS A 909 8.87 -91.88 -7.70
CA HIS A 909 8.88 -93.24 -7.16
C HIS A 909 8.82 -94.34 -8.24
N SER A 910 8.11 -94.11 -9.35
CA SER A 910 8.08 -95.06 -10.47
C SER A 910 9.44 -95.17 -11.19
N GLN A 911 10.22 -94.10 -11.22
CA GLN A 911 11.58 -94.13 -11.77
C GLN A 911 12.50 -94.91 -10.82
N GLU A 912 12.42 -94.63 -9.53
CA GLU A 912 13.15 -95.38 -8.49
C GLU A 912 12.82 -96.87 -8.56
N LEU A 913 11.54 -97.24 -8.68
CA LEU A 913 11.10 -98.64 -8.83
C LEU A 913 11.69 -99.30 -10.08
N LYS A 914 11.74 -98.63 -11.22
CA LYS A 914 12.37 -99.18 -12.43
C LYS A 914 13.86 -99.42 -12.26
N GLU A 915 14.55 -98.57 -11.50
CA GLU A 915 15.96 -98.79 -11.15
C GLU A 915 16.11 -100.02 -10.25
N TRP A 916 15.22 -100.19 -9.27
CA TRP A 916 15.19 -101.37 -8.41
C TRP A 916 14.85 -102.64 -9.18
N GLU A 917 13.86 -102.63 -10.07
CA GLU A 917 13.50 -103.77 -10.92
C GLU A 917 14.66 -104.21 -11.81
N LYS A 918 15.42 -103.27 -12.39
CA LYS A 918 16.65 -103.60 -13.14
C LYS A 918 17.67 -104.30 -12.25
N ARG A 919 17.92 -103.78 -11.03
CA ARG A 919 18.82 -104.42 -10.07
C ARG A 919 18.35 -105.82 -9.68
N THR A 920 17.04 -106.01 -9.48
CA THR A 920 16.45 -107.31 -9.17
C THR A 920 16.60 -108.28 -10.35
N PHE A 921 16.38 -107.82 -11.58
CA PHE A 921 16.58 -108.62 -12.79
C PHE A 921 18.04 -109.07 -12.93
N ASP A 922 19.00 -108.16 -12.75
CA ASP A 922 20.43 -108.49 -12.79
C ASP A 922 20.81 -109.55 -11.73
N LEU A 923 20.21 -109.47 -10.53
CA LEU A 923 20.40 -110.47 -9.47
C LEU A 923 19.73 -111.81 -9.79
N GLN A 924 18.52 -111.81 -10.36
CA GLN A 924 17.83 -113.02 -10.81
C GLN A 924 18.61 -113.73 -11.93
N GLN A 925 19.19 -112.97 -12.86
CA GLN A 925 20.03 -113.52 -13.93
C GLN A 925 21.28 -114.22 -13.35
N LYS A 926 21.92 -113.62 -12.33
CA LYS A 926 23.04 -114.25 -11.60
C LYS A 926 22.61 -115.55 -10.92
N LEU A 927 21.46 -115.57 -10.26
CA LEU A 927 20.93 -116.76 -9.59
C LEU A 927 20.55 -117.87 -10.59
N MET A 928 19.97 -117.52 -11.73
CA MET A 928 19.68 -118.45 -12.82
C MET A 928 20.97 -119.09 -13.37
N MET A 929 22.05 -118.32 -13.55
CA MET A 929 23.35 -118.84 -13.97
C MET A 929 23.89 -119.87 -12.98
N LEU A 930 23.89 -119.55 -11.68
CA LEU A 930 24.32 -120.48 -10.62
C LEU A 930 23.45 -121.74 -10.56
N THR A 931 22.15 -121.62 -10.78
CA THR A 931 21.22 -122.77 -10.80
C THR A 931 21.48 -123.70 -11.99
N LYS A 932 21.77 -123.13 -13.17
CA LYS A 932 22.16 -123.91 -14.36
C LYS A 932 23.47 -124.67 -14.12
N GLU A 933 24.45 -124.05 -13.47
CA GLU A 933 25.70 -124.72 -13.10
C GLU A 933 25.47 -125.90 -12.13
N ASN A 934 24.66 -125.70 -11.09
CA ASN A 934 24.29 -126.79 -10.17
C ASN A 934 23.55 -127.93 -10.86
N THR A 935 22.64 -127.61 -11.79
CA THR A 935 21.93 -128.61 -12.58
C THR A 935 22.89 -129.40 -13.47
N ARG A 936 23.89 -128.74 -14.07
CA ARG A 936 24.94 -129.40 -14.85
C ARG A 936 25.78 -130.35 -13.99
N LYS A 937 26.12 -129.97 -12.75
CA LYS A 937 26.81 -130.85 -11.79
C LYS A 937 25.94 -132.04 -11.37
N LEU A 938 24.65 -131.85 -11.14
CA LEU A 938 23.70 -132.93 -10.88
C LEU A 938 23.57 -133.91 -12.07
N GLN A 939 23.54 -133.40 -13.30
CA GLN A 939 23.55 -134.24 -14.50
C GLN A 939 24.87 -135.02 -14.67
N GLN A 940 25.99 -134.48 -14.22
CA GLN A 940 27.25 -135.23 -14.15
C GLN A 940 27.18 -136.33 -13.09
N LEU A 941 26.64 -136.03 -11.91
CA LEU A 941 26.43 -137.01 -10.84
C LEU A 941 25.54 -138.17 -11.30
N ASN A 942 24.46 -137.87 -12.03
CA ASN A 942 23.52 -138.87 -12.50
C ASN A 942 24.15 -139.79 -13.57
N ARG A 943 25.05 -139.26 -14.41
CA ARG A 943 25.88 -140.07 -15.32
C ARG A 943 26.76 -141.05 -14.57
N PHE A 944 27.45 -140.60 -13.51
CA PHE A 944 28.26 -141.49 -12.68
C PHE A 944 27.42 -142.55 -11.95
N CYS A 945 26.18 -142.23 -11.56
CA CYS A 945 25.27 -143.22 -10.97
C CYS A 945 24.87 -144.32 -11.97
N LEU A 946 24.62 -143.96 -13.23
CA LEU A 946 24.30 -144.93 -14.29
C LEU A 946 25.51 -145.83 -14.62
N GLU A 947 26.72 -145.28 -14.66
CA GLU A 947 27.96 -146.07 -14.81
C GLU A 947 28.14 -147.05 -13.64
N LYS A 948 27.86 -146.60 -12.41
CA LYS A 948 27.89 -147.48 -11.22
C LYS A 948 26.88 -148.63 -11.34
N GLN A 949 25.65 -148.34 -11.76
CA GLN A 949 24.62 -149.37 -11.95
C GLN A 949 25.01 -150.38 -13.04
N GLN A 950 25.62 -149.93 -14.15
CA GLN A 950 26.11 -150.84 -15.18
C GLN A 950 27.22 -151.77 -14.66
N LEU A 951 28.13 -151.25 -13.83
CA LEU A 951 29.15 -152.06 -13.16
C LEU A 951 28.55 -153.07 -12.18
N GLU A 952 27.52 -152.68 -11.41
CA GLU A 952 26.80 -153.59 -10.50
C GLU A 952 26.10 -154.71 -11.28
N THR A 953 25.43 -154.41 -12.40
CA THR A 953 24.81 -155.45 -13.24
C THR A 953 25.81 -156.41 -13.88
N MET A 954 27.03 -155.94 -14.20
CA MET A 954 28.10 -156.84 -14.65
C MET A 954 28.61 -157.74 -13.52
N LEU A 955 28.59 -157.26 -12.27
CA LEU A 955 28.98 -158.05 -11.09
C LEU A 955 27.95 -159.15 -10.79
N ASP A 956 26.64 -158.83 -10.90
CA ASP A 956 25.56 -159.78 -10.65
C ASP A 956 25.53 -160.89 -11.72
N SER A 957 25.81 -160.56 -12.99
CA SER A 957 25.93 -161.57 -14.06
C SER A 957 27.08 -162.56 -13.89
N LEU A 958 28.11 -162.22 -13.11
CA LEU A 958 29.24 -163.11 -12.78
C LEU A 958 28.95 -164.02 -11.58
N ASN A 959 27.95 -163.69 -10.74
CA ASN A 959 27.57 -164.47 -9.56
C ASN A 959 26.49 -165.53 -9.85
N ASP A 960 25.76 -165.43 -10.97
CA ASP A 960 24.67 -166.36 -11.31
C ASP A 960 25.12 -167.70 -11.94
N ASP A 961 26.41 -167.90 -12.28
CA ASP A 961 26.92 -169.10 -12.95
C ASP A 961 27.32 -170.28 -12.01
N LEU A 962 27.24 -170.14 -10.68
CA LEU A 962 27.67 -171.18 -9.74
C LEU A 962 26.70 -171.39 -8.56
N GLY A 963 25.65 -172.20 -8.75
CA GLY A 963 25.01 -172.88 -7.62
C GLY A 963 23.48 -173.05 -7.67
N ALA A 964 22.98 -173.97 -8.49
CA ALA A 964 21.62 -174.50 -8.38
C ALA A 964 21.66 -175.89 -7.74
N GLU A 965 21.62 -175.99 -6.41
CA GLU A 965 21.23 -177.24 -5.71
C GLU A 965 20.49 -176.96 -4.39
N PHE A 966 19.22 -177.37 -4.41
CA PHE A 966 18.32 -177.76 -3.30
C PHE A 966 17.42 -176.72 -2.57
N GLN A 967 16.11 -176.87 -2.85
CA GLN A 967 14.93 -176.26 -2.22
C GLN A 967 14.49 -176.96 -0.92
N GLY A 968 13.83 -176.23 0.00
CA GLY A 968 12.82 -176.77 0.94
C GLY A 968 12.78 -176.16 2.36
N PRO A 969 11.61 -176.05 3.04
CA PRO A 969 11.03 -174.79 3.54
C PRO A 969 10.77 -174.73 5.07
N ARG A 970 10.63 -173.53 5.71
CA ARG A 970 10.08 -173.43 7.09
C ARG A 970 9.23 -172.18 7.41
N SER A 971 8.17 -172.47 8.15
CA SER A 971 7.01 -171.70 8.60
C SER A 971 7.21 -170.77 9.82
N MET A 972 8.20 -169.86 9.81
CA MET A 972 8.40 -168.92 10.96
C MET A 972 7.86 -167.50 10.75
N ASP A 973 7.74 -167.00 9.52
CA ASP A 973 7.46 -165.57 9.30
C ASP A 973 5.99 -165.15 9.55
N ILE A 974 5.05 -166.10 9.49
CA ILE A 974 3.62 -165.79 9.72
C ILE A 974 3.33 -165.54 11.20
N LYS A 975 4.12 -166.10 12.13
CA LYS A 975 3.97 -165.86 13.58
C LYS A 975 4.67 -164.59 14.06
N GLU A 976 5.74 -164.15 13.38
CA GLU A 976 6.39 -162.87 13.69
C GLU A 976 5.54 -161.66 13.25
N LYS A 977 4.79 -161.77 12.15
CA LYS A 977 3.89 -160.70 11.70
C LYS A 977 2.77 -160.40 12.72
N ALA A 978 2.22 -161.43 13.36
CA ALA A 978 1.20 -161.25 14.41
C ALA A 978 1.77 -160.67 15.72
N ARG A 979 3.03 -160.96 16.06
CA ARG A 979 3.72 -160.33 17.21
C ARG A 979 4.01 -158.85 16.95
N MET A 980 4.44 -158.49 15.74
CA MET A 980 4.71 -157.09 15.36
C MET A 980 3.45 -156.20 15.38
N GLU A 981 2.28 -156.71 14.99
CA GLU A 981 1.03 -155.94 15.08
C GLU A 981 0.57 -155.67 16.52
N SER A 982 0.88 -156.57 17.47
CA SER A 982 0.59 -156.32 18.90
C SER A 982 1.52 -155.28 19.53
N LEU A 983 2.81 -155.25 19.12
CA LEU A 983 3.78 -154.24 19.55
C LEU A 983 3.47 -152.85 18.99
N LEU A 984 3.02 -152.76 17.73
CA LEU A 984 2.60 -151.48 17.14
C LEU A 984 1.39 -150.86 17.85
N LYS A 985 0.45 -151.67 18.36
CA LYS A 985 -0.69 -151.17 19.15
C LYS A 985 -0.28 -150.66 20.53
N HIS A 986 0.71 -151.27 21.18
CA HIS A 986 1.28 -150.74 22.42
C HIS A 986 2.07 -149.44 22.18
N GLY A 987 2.92 -149.39 21.15
CA GLY A 987 3.67 -148.18 20.80
C GLY A 987 2.80 -146.98 20.43
N ALA A 988 1.62 -147.21 19.83
CA ALA A 988 0.66 -146.13 19.55
C ALA A 988 0.05 -145.51 20.83
N HIS A 989 -0.14 -146.31 21.89
CA HIS A 989 -0.67 -145.83 23.18
C HIS A 989 0.38 -145.03 23.96
N ASP A 990 1.65 -145.46 23.90
CA ASP A 990 2.77 -144.73 24.51
C ASP A 990 3.05 -143.40 23.78
N ILE A 991 2.90 -143.35 22.45
CA ILE A 991 3.04 -142.09 21.68
C ILE A 991 1.93 -141.08 22.05
N THR A 992 0.71 -141.54 22.38
CA THR A 992 -0.35 -140.62 22.87
C THR A 992 -0.04 -140.07 24.26
N LEU A 993 0.49 -140.88 25.17
CA LEU A 993 0.94 -140.43 26.50
C LEU A 993 2.14 -139.47 26.40
N LEU A 994 3.12 -139.76 25.53
CA LEU A 994 4.27 -138.87 25.29
C LEU A 994 3.85 -137.56 24.59
N ARG A 995 2.80 -137.55 23.76
CA ARG A 995 2.25 -136.30 23.20
C ARG A 995 1.53 -135.44 24.24
N GLU A 996 0.89 -136.04 25.23
CA GLU A 996 0.30 -135.31 26.37
C GLU A 996 1.40 -134.77 27.31
N GLU A 997 2.49 -135.51 27.48
CA GLU A 997 3.66 -135.09 28.28
C GLU A 997 4.49 -133.98 27.58
N ILE A 998 4.64 -134.03 26.25
CA ILE A 998 5.29 -132.97 25.44
C ILE A 998 4.49 -131.65 25.48
N ASN A 999 3.16 -131.71 25.55
CA ASN A 999 2.33 -130.50 25.69
C ASN A 999 2.41 -129.87 27.10
N LEU A 1000 2.76 -130.65 28.12
CA LEU A 1000 2.96 -130.18 29.50
C LEU A 1000 4.35 -129.57 29.74
N LEU A 1001 5.38 -129.98 28.98
CA LEU A 1001 6.78 -129.67 29.31
C LEU A 1001 7.40 -128.41 28.67
N ARG A 1002 6.73 -127.66 27.78
CA ARG A 1002 7.29 -126.36 27.31
C ARG A 1002 6.25 -125.26 27.10
N ARG A 1003 5.60 -124.87 28.20
CA ARG A 1003 5.41 -123.45 28.52
C ARG A 1003 6.70 -122.95 29.21
N LYS A 1004 7.32 -121.90 28.63
CA LYS A 1004 8.31 -120.94 29.15
C LYS A 1004 9.70 -121.41 29.66
N ASP A 1005 10.68 -120.58 29.30
CA ASP A 1005 12.02 -120.35 29.86
C ASP A 1005 13.20 -121.23 29.42
N GLY A 1006 14.34 -120.55 29.18
CA GLY A 1006 15.66 -121.12 29.46
C GLY A 1006 16.53 -121.51 28.27
N CYS A 1007 17.27 -120.51 27.78
CA CYS A 1007 18.53 -120.51 27.04
C CYS A 1007 19.58 -121.62 27.38
N VAL A 1008 20.44 -121.95 26.40
CA VAL A 1008 21.93 -122.03 26.48
C VAL A 1008 22.62 -123.30 25.88
N ARG A 1009 23.66 -122.99 25.06
CA ARG A 1009 24.89 -123.71 24.62
C ARG A 1009 24.78 -124.89 23.65
N GLU A 1010 25.30 -124.77 22.43
CA GLU A 1010 26.72 -124.66 21.98
C GLU A 1010 27.52 -125.95 22.19
N GLN A 1011 28.10 -126.46 21.09
CA GLN A 1011 29.55 -126.55 20.86
C GLN A 1011 29.79 -127.31 19.54
N PHE A 1012 30.48 -126.70 18.58
CA PHE A 1012 31.86 -127.07 18.24
C PHE A 1012 32.38 -126.23 17.07
N SER A 1013 33.66 -125.93 17.20
CA SER A 1013 34.40 -124.85 16.56
C SER A 1013 35.52 -125.43 15.69
N LEU A 1014 35.94 -124.63 14.70
CA LEU A 1014 37.30 -124.50 14.16
C LEU A 1014 37.86 -125.59 13.24
N LEU A 1015 38.15 -125.20 12.00
CA LEU A 1015 39.52 -125.22 11.47
C LEU A 1015 39.63 -124.32 10.23
N ALA A 1016 40.46 -123.29 10.37
CA ALA A 1016 40.93 -122.42 9.30
C ALA A 1016 42.26 -122.96 8.74
N ARG A 1017 42.57 -122.70 7.45
CA ARG A 1017 43.77 -121.98 6.98
C ARG A 1017 44.15 -122.22 5.50
N LYS A 1018 44.84 -121.18 4.96
CA LYS A 1018 45.84 -121.10 3.86
C LYS A 1018 45.31 -120.76 2.46
N ASP A 1019 45.47 -119.51 2.00
CA ASP A 1019 46.66 -118.83 1.41
C ASP A 1019 46.70 -119.11 -0.12
N GLY A 1020 46.88 -118.20 -1.10
CA GLY A 1020 47.29 -116.79 -1.18
C GLY A 1020 48.19 -116.63 -2.43
N CYS A 1021 47.98 -115.62 -3.31
CA CYS A 1021 48.84 -115.06 -4.40
C CYS A 1021 47.96 -114.36 -5.47
N PHE A 1022 48.27 -113.24 -6.17
CA PHE A 1022 49.48 -112.44 -6.39
C PHE A 1022 49.13 -111.10 -7.16
N PHE A 1023 50.00 -110.08 -7.01
CA PHE A 1023 50.39 -108.96 -7.94
C PHE A 1023 49.73 -107.53 -7.96
N LEU A 1024 50.45 -106.60 -7.30
CA LEU A 1024 51.00 -105.24 -7.63
C LEU A 1024 50.19 -104.07 -8.27
N GLN A 1025 50.06 -102.97 -7.48
CA GLN A 1025 50.55 -101.54 -7.59
C GLN A 1025 50.76 -100.83 -8.96
N PRO A 1026 50.82 -99.45 -9.07
CA PRO A 1026 51.23 -98.45 -8.05
C PRO A 1026 50.49 -97.06 -8.01
N SER A 1027 50.99 -96.21 -7.09
CA SER A 1027 51.19 -94.74 -7.11
C SER A 1027 50.09 -93.72 -6.72
N SER A 1028 50.44 -92.97 -5.67
CA SER A 1028 50.09 -91.59 -5.23
C SER A 1028 50.73 -90.52 -6.18
N PRO A 1029 50.86 -89.18 -5.92
CA PRO A 1029 50.57 -88.36 -4.71
C PRO A 1029 50.12 -86.86 -4.90
N GLN A 1030 49.91 -86.15 -3.76
CA GLN A 1030 50.30 -84.75 -3.39
C GLN A 1030 49.65 -83.44 -3.92
N ASP A 1031 49.22 -82.64 -2.92
CA ASP A 1031 49.55 -81.24 -2.54
C ASP A 1031 49.13 -79.96 -3.31
N PHE A 1032 48.95 -78.90 -2.48
CA PHE A 1032 48.85 -77.44 -2.68
C PHE A 1032 47.47 -76.85 -3.09
N GLU A 1033 46.77 -76.14 -2.19
CA GLU A 1033 46.93 -74.73 -1.74
C GLU A 1033 46.24 -73.68 -2.64
N THR A 1034 45.52 -72.78 -1.97
CA THR A 1034 45.23 -71.37 -2.30
C THR A 1034 44.00 -70.93 -3.13
N LEU A 1035 43.18 -70.10 -2.44
CA LEU A 1035 42.47 -68.87 -2.86
C LEU A 1035 41.23 -69.05 -3.76
N SER A 1036 40.04 -68.48 -3.51
CA SER A 1036 39.66 -67.25 -2.80
C SER A 1036 38.13 -67.22 -2.56
N GLU A 1037 37.73 -66.71 -1.39
CA GLU A 1037 36.45 -66.00 -1.14
C GLU A 1037 36.31 -64.75 -2.05
N PRO A 1038 35.26 -63.91 -1.99
CA PRO A 1038 33.84 -64.11 -1.69
C PRO A 1038 32.91 -63.37 -2.70
N PHE A 1039 31.60 -63.61 -2.58
CA PHE A 1039 30.60 -62.57 -2.85
C PHE A 1039 30.54 -61.60 -1.65
N PRO A 1040 30.62 -60.28 -1.87
CA PRO A 1040 29.78 -59.37 -1.11
C PRO A 1040 29.16 -58.29 -2.00
N VAL A 1041 28.45 -57.37 -1.34
CA VAL A 1041 27.92 -56.08 -1.81
C VAL A 1041 26.43 -56.19 -2.20
N LEU A 1042 25.52 -55.84 -1.29
CA LEU A 1042 25.11 -54.48 -0.89
C LEU A 1042 24.43 -53.70 -2.02
N THR A 1043 23.20 -53.32 -1.71
CA THR A 1043 22.50 -52.10 -2.17
C THR A 1043 23.45 -50.92 -2.37
N PRO A 1044 23.15 -50.04 -3.33
CA PRO A 1044 22.16 -48.98 -3.07
C PRO A 1044 20.76 -49.25 -3.61
#